data_AF-Q28LB4-F1
#
_entry.id   AF-Q28LB4-F1
#
_cell.length_a   1.000
_cell.length_b   1.000
_cell.length_c   1.000
_cell.angle_alpha   90.00
_cell.angle_beta   90.00
_cell.angle_gamma   90.00
#
_symmetry.space_group_name_H-M   'P 1'
#
loop_
_entity.id
_entity.type
_entity.pdbx_description
1 polymer ?
#
loop_
_entity_poly.entity_id
_entity_poly.type
_entity_poly.pdbx_seq_one_letter_code
_entity_poly.pdbx_strand_id
1 'polypeptide(L)'
;MDHQAQQQLKAYLEGLIPEAKLDAMADDSEAPMRMAGTQEIKKTKAARAQAALQKLASNRDINDEEQFLIEAIILPDKRPVIDIRNGGFSVQHPLWLKYNVDKAVEDNIERAIRGVGRIEVPMHPQIPYAGTGFLVGHNLMMTNRHVAQLFAEGLGDGPLRFQDGQTAAIDFVQEVGNATAHTMQVTRVRMIHPFWDMAVLEVEDVPQGVEPLALSLTNPANLQGRDIAVIGYPAFDHRNNVAVQNEVFRGIYNVKRLQPGLLKPRAVVSSFGNRVDTVTHDASTLGGNSGSCVLDVTSGEVVALHFAGRYKVANYAVPTFELSRDARVDALQLEFGEDATSNVEDPDPWQPFWDTTEAARQGDAGSSAITVQTPTGAATGARSVSVTIPVTVTVDIGAPSHATAAVPMPATERMVEPKHDPDYARKPGYDADFLGLAVPMPKPTNPDDLSTLDDSSTVLDYVHFSLVMNKRRRLAQISAANVDASPARVRPEPGRDYTRGGLNGFTSGNDRERWFTDPRILGQHQLPDRFFTRDRTAFDKGHIVRRNAIVWGDTYAEVQNANGDSFHVTNCSPQVKGFNRSNLGGLWGRLENVVLKEAATERLCVFAGPILKDDDPVFVGVDDVGVAEVRIPRAYWKVIVAESDGALQAFGYLLEQDLSDVDFELQLAPEWQRRLTPLDKLQDRIGTVTFDPVILAADQA
;
A
#
# COMPACT_ATOMS: atom_id res chain seq x y z
N MET A 1 2.14 22.62 9.51
CA MET A 1 1.21 21.80 8.71
C MET A 1 0.65 22.65 7.57
N ASP A 2 0.23 22.08 6.44
CA ASP A 2 -0.60 22.85 5.49
C ASP A 2 -1.95 23.15 6.15
N HIS A 3 -2.52 24.33 5.91
CA HIS A 3 -3.79 24.77 6.46
C HIS A 3 -4.92 23.80 6.11
N GLN A 4 -4.88 23.20 4.92
CA GLN A 4 -5.83 22.17 4.49
C GLN A 4 -5.72 20.88 5.33
N ALA A 5 -4.51 20.42 5.62
CA ALA A 5 -4.28 19.23 6.45
C ALA A 5 -4.72 19.45 7.92
N GLN A 6 -4.54 20.66 8.45
CA GLN A 6 -5.02 21.03 9.79
C GLN A 6 -6.55 21.08 9.84
N GLN A 7 -7.20 21.61 8.80
CA GLN A 7 -8.66 21.59 8.69
C GLN A 7 -9.22 20.16 8.55
N GLN A 8 -8.54 19.29 7.80
CA GLN A 8 -8.91 17.87 7.69
C GLN A 8 -8.80 17.15 9.04
N LEU A 9 -7.70 17.33 9.77
CA LEU A 9 -7.55 16.78 11.11
C LEU A 9 -8.65 17.31 12.05
N LYS A 10 -8.94 18.61 11.98
CA LYS A 10 -9.99 19.24 12.77
C LYS A 10 -11.35 18.59 12.50
N ALA A 11 -11.75 18.48 11.23
CA ALA A 11 -12.99 17.85 10.82
C ALA A 11 -13.07 16.36 11.21
N TYR A 12 -11.95 15.64 11.11
CA TYR A 12 -11.85 14.26 11.55
C TYR A 12 -12.09 14.11 13.05
N LEU A 13 -11.44 14.95 13.87
CA LEU A 13 -11.60 14.93 15.34
C LEU A 13 -13.02 15.32 15.77
N GLU A 14 -13.62 16.34 15.13
CA GLU A 14 -15.03 16.70 15.33
C GLU A 14 -15.96 15.54 14.97
N GLY A 15 -15.63 14.78 13.92
CA GLY A 15 -16.38 13.59 13.51
C GLY A 15 -16.30 12.43 14.49
N LEU A 16 -15.24 12.31 15.30
CA LEU A 16 -15.08 11.22 16.28
C LEU A 16 -16.01 11.38 17.49
N ILE A 17 -16.44 12.61 17.81
CA ILE A 17 -17.21 12.94 19.02
C ILE A 17 -18.36 13.91 18.67
N PRO A 18 -19.55 13.40 18.32
CA PRO A 18 -20.66 14.23 17.84
C PRO A 18 -21.21 15.24 18.86
N GLU A 19 -21.05 14.99 20.17
CA GLU A 19 -21.64 15.80 21.25
C GLU A 19 -20.72 16.92 21.77
N ALA A 20 -19.44 16.93 21.40
CA ALA A 20 -18.49 17.93 21.86
C ALA A 20 -17.91 18.70 20.67
N LYS A 21 -18.29 19.97 20.52
CA LYS A 21 -17.47 20.90 19.74
C LYS A 21 -16.05 20.86 20.31
N LEU A 22 -15.02 20.95 19.48
CA LEU A 22 -13.62 20.99 19.92
C LEU A 22 -13.38 21.97 21.09
N ASP A 23 -14.14 23.07 21.13
CA ASP A 23 -14.15 24.05 22.22
C ASP A 23 -14.51 23.44 23.58
N ALA A 24 -15.46 22.49 23.64
CA ALA A 24 -15.85 21.81 24.87
C ALA A 24 -14.79 20.81 25.36
N MET A 25 -14.05 20.17 24.44
CA MET A 25 -12.91 19.30 24.80
C MET A 25 -11.68 20.10 25.23
N ALA A 26 -11.52 21.29 24.65
CA ALA A 26 -10.49 22.24 25.00
C ALA A 26 -10.69 22.77 26.44
N ASP A 27 -11.94 23.00 26.85
CA ASP A 27 -12.30 23.57 28.15
C ASP A 27 -12.48 22.53 29.28
N ASP A 28 -12.63 21.24 28.99
CA ASP A 28 -12.72 20.18 30.00
C ASP A 28 -11.33 19.76 30.51
N SER A 29 -10.88 20.35 31.62
CA SER A 29 -9.60 20.03 32.29
C SER A 29 -9.51 18.61 32.84
N GLU A 30 -10.61 17.87 32.91
CA GLU A 30 -10.70 16.54 33.50
C GLU A 30 -10.76 15.43 32.44
N ALA A 31 -11.18 15.71 31.21
CA ALA A 31 -11.31 14.72 30.16
C ALA A 31 -9.98 13.99 29.83
N PRO A 32 -8.84 14.67 29.58
CA PRO A 32 -7.54 14.01 29.35
C PRO A 32 -6.98 13.36 30.62
N MET A 33 -7.29 13.92 31.79
CA MET A 33 -6.82 13.43 33.09
C MET A 33 -7.49 12.12 33.52
N ARG A 34 -8.74 11.86 33.08
CA ARG A 34 -9.44 10.58 33.26
C ARG A 34 -8.93 9.47 32.33
N MET A 35 -8.35 9.82 31.18
CA MET A 35 -7.76 8.87 30.21
C MET A 35 -6.35 8.39 30.61
N ALA A 36 -5.63 9.20 31.38
CA ALA A 36 -4.27 8.91 31.82
C ALA A 36 -4.30 8.16 33.16
N GLY A 37 -4.17 6.83 33.11
CA GLY A 37 -3.90 6.01 34.30
C GLY A 37 -2.75 6.55 35.16
N THR A 38 -2.68 6.12 36.42
CA THR A 38 -2.00 6.73 37.60
C THR A 38 -0.48 7.03 37.54
N GLN A 39 0.18 7.00 36.38
CA GLN A 39 1.61 7.33 36.23
C GLN A 39 1.82 8.80 35.82
N GLU A 40 2.75 9.51 36.48
CA GLU A 40 3.06 10.93 36.21
C GLU A 40 3.37 11.24 34.74
N ILE A 41 4.05 10.34 34.04
CA ILE A 41 4.41 10.50 32.62
C ILE A 41 3.16 10.58 31.72
N LYS A 42 2.09 9.85 32.05
CA LYS A 42 0.82 9.89 31.31
C LYS A 42 0.06 11.19 31.55
N LYS A 43 0.12 11.76 32.75
CA LYS A 43 -0.50 13.05 33.09
C LYS A 43 0.13 14.20 32.31
N THR A 44 1.46 14.21 32.17
CA THR A 44 2.18 15.23 31.40
C THR A 44 1.84 15.17 29.91
N LYS A 45 1.75 13.97 29.31
CA LYS A 45 1.33 13.79 27.92
C LYS A 45 -0.12 14.23 27.69
N ALA A 46 -1.03 13.90 28.61
CA ALA A 46 -2.44 14.31 28.55
C ALA A 46 -2.61 15.84 28.61
N ALA A 47 -1.88 16.53 29.48
CA ALA A 47 -1.90 17.98 29.56
C ALA A 47 -1.38 18.66 28.28
N ARG A 48 -0.32 18.10 27.65
CA ARG A 48 0.20 18.61 26.38
C ARG A 48 -0.78 18.36 25.22
N ALA A 49 -1.45 17.22 25.17
CA ALA A 49 -2.52 16.97 24.19
C ALA A 49 -3.70 17.92 24.37
N GLN A 50 -4.07 18.28 25.60
CA GLN A 50 -5.12 19.26 25.85
C GLN A 50 -4.75 20.66 25.34
N ALA A 51 -3.52 21.10 25.61
CA ALA A 51 -3.03 22.37 25.10
C ALA A 51 -3.02 22.40 23.56
N ALA A 52 -2.69 21.28 22.92
CA ALA A 52 -2.77 21.11 21.48
C ALA A 52 -4.22 21.19 20.95
N LEU A 53 -5.18 20.53 21.63
CA LEU A 53 -6.61 20.62 21.31
C LEU A 53 -7.13 22.05 21.42
N GLN A 54 -6.74 22.80 22.47
CA GLN A 54 -7.10 24.21 22.64
C GLN A 54 -6.57 25.10 21.51
N LYS A 55 -5.34 24.83 21.03
CA LYS A 55 -4.79 25.52 19.86
C LYS A 55 -5.63 25.22 18.62
N LEU A 56 -5.91 23.95 18.35
CA LEU A 56 -6.67 23.52 17.18
C LEU A 56 -8.12 24.06 17.19
N ALA A 57 -8.77 24.07 18.36
CA ALA A 57 -10.09 24.67 18.56
C ALA A 57 -10.09 26.16 18.20
N SER A 58 -9.06 26.88 18.65
CA SER A 58 -8.85 28.32 18.39
C SER A 58 -8.27 28.64 17.00
N ASN A 59 -8.22 27.67 16.08
CA ASN A 59 -7.58 27.81 14.75
C ASN A 59 -6.12 28.28 14.80
N ARG A 60 -5.40 27.99 15.89
CA ARG A 60 -3.95 28.19 15.98
C ARG A 60 -3.24 26.95 15.49
N ASP A 61 -2.10 27.17 14.83
CA ASP A 61 -1.29 26.08 14.30
C ASP A 61 -0.75 25.19 15.43
N ILE A 62 -0.82 23.89 15.19
CA ILE A 62 -0.21 22.86 16.03
C ILE A 62 0.99 22.27 15.30
N ASN A 63 2.02 21.88 16.05
CA ASN A 63 3.19 21.21 15.50
C ASN A 63 2.99 19.68 15.42
N ASP A 64 3.94 18.98 14.80
CA ASP A 64 3.86 17.54 14.55
C ASP A 64 3.86 16.72 15.88
N GLU A 65 4.55 17.19 16.93
CA GLU A 65 4.54 16.58 18.28
C GLU A 65 3.17 16.73 18.96
N GLU A 66 2.57 17.92 18.85
CA GLU A 66 1.25 18.24 19.39
C GLU A 66 0.15 17.44 18.69
N GLN A 67 0.24 17.30 17.37
CA GLN A 67 -0.64 16.43 16.59
C GLN A 67 -0.50 14.96 17.00
N PHE A 68 0.73 14.47 17.14
CA PHE A 68 1.00 13.11 17.61
C PHE A 68 0.38 12.86 18.99
N LEU A 69 0.52 13.80 19.93
CA LEU A 69 -0.04 13.69 21.27
C LEU A 69 -1.57 13.64 21.25
N ILE A 70 -2.22 14.44 20.39
CA ILE A 70 -3.67 14.34 20.19
C ILE A 70 -4.03 12.95 19.69
N GLU A 71 -3.33 12.42 18.69
CA GLU A 71 -3.65 11.13 18.06
C GLU A 71 -3.41 9.95 19.00
N ALA A 72 -2.27 9.92 19.67
CA ALA A 72 -1.88 8.87 20.62
C ALA A 72 -2.73 8.87 21.91
N ILE A 73 -3.57 9.88 22.12
CA ILE A 73 -4.47 9.97 23.28
C ILE A 73 -5.92 9.83 22.85
N ILE A 74 -6.36 10.58 21.83
CA ILE A 74 -7.76 10.61 21.40
C ILE A 74 -8.15 9.33 20.63
N LEU A 75 -7.29 8.77 19.78
CA LEU A 75 -7.66 7.55 19.04
C LEU A 75 -7.78 6.32 19.96
N PRO A 76 -6.80 5.99 20.82
CA PRO A 76 -6.95 4.88 21.77
C PRO A 76 -8.11 5.06 22.76
N ASP A 77 -8.39 6.30 23.18
CA ASP A 77 -9.53 6.60 24.05
C ASP A 77 -10.85 6.43 23.30
N LYS A 78 -11.06 7.14 22.19
CA LYS A 78 -12.37 7.16 21.52
C LYS A 78 -12.65 5.90 20.71
N ARG A 79 -11.63 5.28 20.11
CA ARG A 79 -11.74 4.10 19.23
C ARG A 79 -10.75 3.01 19.69
N PRO A 80 -10.97 2.43 20.88
CA PRO A 80 -10.09 1.41 21.43
C PRO A 80 -10.12 0.14 20.57
N VAL A 81 -9.09 -0.67 20.67
CA VAL A 81 -9.08 -2.03 20.10
C VAL A 81 -9.22 -3.03 21.22
N ILE A 82 -10.22 -3.90 21.15
CA ILE A 82 -10.56 -4.86 22.20
C ILE A 82 -9.97 -6.23 21.85
N ASP A 83 -9.37 -6.88 22.85
CA ASP A 83 -8.88 -8.25 22.70
C ASP A 83 -10.06 -9.21 22.60
N ILE A 84 -10.00 -10.11 21.63
CA ILE A 84 -10.85 -11.31 21.60
C ILE A 84 -10.03 -12.45 22.19
N ARG A 85 -10.65 -13.20 23.12
CA ARG A 85 -10.05 -14.34 23.81
C ARG A 85 -11.09 -15.43 24.02
N ASN A 86 -10.79 -16.63 23.54
CA ASN A 86 -11.65 -17.80 23.63
C ASN A 86 -13.07 -17.53 23.08
N GLY A 87 -13.15 -16.84 21.94
CA GLY A 87 -14.41 -16.48 21.30
C GLY A 87 -15.24 -15.39 21.99
N GLY A 88 -14.77 -14.84 23.12
CA GLY A 88 -15.41 -13.74 23.86
C GLY A 88 -14.58 -12.47 23.88
N PHE A 89 -15.14 -11.40 24.45
CA PHE A 89 -14.49 -10.11 24.59
C PHE A 89 -14.87 -9.45 25.92
N SER A 90 -14.14 -8.41 26.33
CA SER A 90 -14.48 -7.61 27.51
C SER A 90 -14.15 -6.16 27.28
N VAL A 91 -15.12 -5.27 27.50
CA VAL A 91 -14.97 -3.84 27.30
C VAL A 91 -14.95 -3.12 28.64
N GLN A 92 -13.94 -2.29 28.83
CA GLN A 92 -13.84 -1.40 30.00
C GLN A 92 -14.02 0.06 29.63
N HIS A 93 -14.00 0.36 28.33
CA HIS A 93 -14.04 1.73 27.84
C HIS A 93 -15.46 2.31 27.96
N PRO A 94 -15.67 3.45 28.67
CA PRO A 94 -17.00 3.99 28.97
C PRO A 94 -17.93 4.16 27.77
N LEU A 95 -17.41 4.61 26.62
CA LEU A 95 -18.21 4.79 25.39
C LEU A 95 -18.78 3.50 24.82
N TRP A 96 -18.12 2.37 25.10
CA TRP A 96 -18.38 1.08 24.47
C TRP A 96 -18.84 0.03 25.49
N LEU A 97 -19.08 0.40 26.75
CA LEU A 97 -19.55 -0.51 27.81
C LEU A 97 -20.82 -1.26 27.43
N LYS A 98 -21.69 -0.63 26.62
CA LYS A 98 -22.91 -1.27 26.10
C LYS A 98 -22.67 -2.57 25.33
N TYR A 99 -21.46 -2.79 24.79
CA TYR A 99 -21.14 -4.02 24.08
C TYR A 99 -21.18 -5.25 24.99
N ASN A 100 -20.90 -5.09 26.30
CA ASN A 100 -20.92 -6.21 27.26
C ASN A 100 -21.99 -6.05 28.37
N VAL A 101 -22.81 -4.98 28.35
CA VAL A 101 -23.92 -4.84 29.33
C VAL A 101 -25.29 -5.09 28.70
N ASP A 102 -25.44 -4.84 27.41
CA ASP A 102 -26.62 -5.26 26.67
C ASP A 102 -26.39 -6.68 26.16
N LYS A 103 -27.18 -7.64 26.66
CA LYS A 103 -26.99 -9.05 26.35
C LYS A 103 -27.23 -9.36 24.87
N ALA A 104 -28.18 -8.68 24.22
CA ALA A 104 -28.44 -8.91 22.81
C ALA A 104 -27.27 -8.42 21.94
N VAL A 105 -26.69 -7.27 22.30
CA VAL A 105 -25.50 -6.72 21.64
C VAL A 105 -24.29 -7.64 21.85
N GLU A 106 -24.08 -8.12 23.07
CA GLU A 106 -23.01 -9.06 23.40
C GLU A 106 -23.14 -10.35 22.56
N ASP A 107 -24.33 -10.95 22.54
CA ASP A 107 -24.61 -12.18 21.79
C ASP A 107 -24.42 -11.99 20.28
N ASN A 108 -24.82 -10.84 19.74
CA ASN A 108 -24.59 -10.47 18.34
C ASN A 108 -23.10 -10.41 18.00
N ILE A 109 -22.30 -9.75 18.84
CA ILE A 109 -20.86 -9.63 18.63
C ILE A 109 -20.19 -11.00 18.76
N GLU A 110 -20.52 -11.80 19.78
CA GLU A 110 -19.94 -13.14 19.94
C GLU A 110 -20.28 -14.08 18.77
N ARG A 111 -21.51 -14.01 18.26
CA ARG A 111 -21.90 -14.74 17.05
C ARG A 111 -21.04 -14.33 15.85
N ALA A 112 -20.84 -13.03 15.65
CA ALA A 112 -19.97 -12.51 14.59
C ALA A 112 -18.51 -12.93 14.78
N ILE A 113 -17.99 -12.93 16.01
CA ILE A 113 -16.63 -13.40 16.32
C ILE A 113 -16.44 -14.85 15.87
N ARG A 114 -17.41 -15.74 16.10
CA ARG A 114 -17.35 -17.14 15.67
C ARG A 114 -17.35 -17.29 14.15
N GLY A 115 -18.05 -16.40 13.44
CA GLY A 115 -18.17 -16.40 11.98
C GLY A 115 -17.04 -15.69 11.22
N VAL A 116 -16.06 -15.09 11.91
CA VAL A 116 -14.94 -14.36 11.30
C VAL A 116 -13.64 -15.14 11.44
N GLY A 117 -12.90 -15.29 10.34
CA GLY A 117 -11.63 -16.02 10.28
C GLY A 117 -10.54 -15.31 9.48
N ARG A 118 -9.27 -15.65 9.77
CA ARG A 118 -8.10 -15.15 9.04
C ARG A 118 -7.89 -16.01 7.81
N ILE A 119 -7.64 -15.39 6.66
CA ILE A 119 -7.34 -16.11 5.43
C ILE A 119 -5.85 -16.41 5.41
N GLU A 120 -5.49 -17.67 5.68
CA GLU A 120 -4.14 -18.21 5.57
C GLU A 120 -3.78 -18.48 4.11
N VAL A 121 -2.55 -18.19 3.73
CA VAL A 121 -1.97 -18.49 2.41
C VAL A 121 -0.58 -19.11 2.62
N PRO A 122 -0.49 -20.35 3.14
CA PRO A 122 0.76 -20.94 3.63
C PRO A 122 1.80 -21.15 2.52
N MET A 123 1.36 -21.24 1.27
CA MET A 123 2.22 -21.40 0.09
C MET A 123 2.63 -20.07 -0.54
N HIS A 124 2.17 -18.93 0.00
CA HIS A 124 2.50 -17.63 -0.52
C HIS A 124 3.91 -17.21 -0.05
N PRO A 125 4.81 -16.79 -0.96
CA PRO A 125 6.25 -16.69 -0.68
C PRO A 125 6.66 -15.54 0.26
N GLN A 126 5.74 -14.63 0.60
CA GLN A 126 6.05 -13.37 1.31
C GLN A 126 5.17 -13.08 2.53
N ILE A 127 3.96 -13.63 2.58
CA ILE A 127 2.99 -13.36 3.65
C ILE A 127 2.31 -14.68 4.00
N PRO A 128 2.22 -15.05 5.28
CA PRO A 128 1.59 -16.31 5.68
C PRO A 128 0.05 -16.23 5.67
N TYR A 129 -0.52 -15.02 5.69
CA TYR A 129 -1.96 -14.77 5.62
C TYR A 129 -2.24 -13.55 4.73
N ALA A 130 -3.43 -13.53 4.12
CA ALA A 130 -3.82 -12.58 3.10
C ALA A 130 -4.77 -11.47 3.61
N GLY A 131 -5.57 -11.77 4.63
CA GLY A 131 -6.56 -10.83 5.16
C GLY A 131 -7.59 -11.51 6.07
N THR A 132 -8.78 -10.93 6.12
CA THR A 132 -9.92 -11.39 6.91
C THR A 132 -11.03 -11.91 5.97
N GLY A 133 -11.84 -12.86 6.43
CA GLY A 133 -13.11 -13.21 5.80
C GLY A 133 -14.15 -13.58 6.85
N PHE A 134 -15.41 -13.62 6.44
CA PHE A 134 -16.51 -14.03 7.33
C PHE A 134 -17.55 -14.87 6.60
N LEU A 135 -18.23 -15.74 7.35
CA LEU A 135 -19.21 -16.66 6.83
C LEU A 135 -20.51 -15.93 6.45
N VAL A 136 -20.97 -16.11 5.23
CA VAL A 136 -22.14 -15.41 4.64
C VAL A 136 -23.14 -16.36 3.98
N GLY A 137 -22.94 -17.66 4.10
CA GLY A 137 -23.86 -18.68 3.59
C GLY A 137 -23.34 -20.08 3.91
N HIS A 138 -24.03 -21.11 3.43
CA HIS A 138 -23.62 -22.50 3.67
C HIS A 138 -22.26 -22.78 3.01
N ASN A 139 -21.21 -22.91 3.83
CA ASN A 139 -19.81 -23.05 3.40
C ASN A 139 -19.30 -21.91 2.50
N LEU A 140 -19.90 -20.71 2.58
CA LEU A 140 -19.51 -19.55 1.78
C LEU A 140 -18.94 -18.45 2.65
N MET A 141 -17.70 -18.07 2.37
CA MET A 141 -16.98 -16.98 3.04
C MET A 141 -16.90 -15.76 2.11
N MET A 142 -17.18 -14.58 2.62
CA MET A 142 -16.97 -13.31 1.93
C MET A 142 -15.62 -12.70 2.36
N THR A 143 -14.90 -12.14 1.38
CA THR A 143 -13.69 -11.35 1.61
C THR A 143 -13.56 -10.30 0.49
N ASN A 144 -12.46 -9.53 0.47
CA ASN A 144 -12.19 -8.60 -0.61
C ASN A 144 -11.64 -9.28 -1.87
N ARG A 145 -11.88 -8.65 -3.02
CA ARG A 145 -11.30 -9.06 -4.30
C ARG A 145 -9.77 -9.01 -4.26
N HIS A 146 -9.18 -7.95 -3.72
CA HIS A 146 -7.72 -7.85 -3.66
C HIS A 146 -7.09 -8.93 -2.74
N VAL A 147 -7.84 -9.40 -1.73
CA VAL A 147 -7.40 -10.50 -0.86
C VAL A 147 -7.43 -11.83 -1.62
N ALA A 148 -8.53 -12.12 -2.34
CA ALA A 148 -8.64 -13.33 -3.16
C ALA A 148 -7.58 -13.37 -4.29
N GLN A 149 -7.25 -12.22 -4.88
CA GLN A 149 -6.24 -12.09 -5.94
C GLN A 149 -4.81 -12.41 -5.48
N LEU A 150 -4.55 -12.58 -4.19
CA LEU A 150 -3.24 -13.03 -3.68
C LEU A 150 -3.01 -14.54 -3.91
N PHE A 151 -4.08 -15.33 -4.05
CA PHE A 151 -3.98 -16.79 -4.19
C PHE A 151 -4.81 -17.35 -5.35
N ALA A 152 -5.67 -16.55 -5.97
CA ALA A 152 -6.51 -16.93 -7.08
C ALA A 152 -6.40 -15.96 -8.26
N GLU A 153 -6.81 -16.42 -9.42
CA GLU A 153 -6.88 -15.64 -10.66
C GLU A 153 -8.22 -15.82 -11.37
N GLY A 154 -8.52 -14.86 -12.24
CA GLY A 154 -9.80 -14.73 -12.92
C GLY A 154 -10.62 -13.54 -12.40
N LEU A 155 -11.75 -13.30 -13.06
CA LEU A 155 -12.70 -12.25 -12.71
C LEU A 155 -14.12 -12.69 -13.06
N GLY A 156 -15.09 -12.26 -12.27
CA GLY A 156 -16.49 -12.59 -12.42
C GLY A 156 -16.85 -13.91 -11.71
N ASP A 157 -17.64 -14.75 -12.37
CA ASP A 157 -18.21 -16.00 -11.87
C ASP A 157 -17.61 -17.26 -12.54
N GLY A 158 -16.59 -17.13 -13.39
CA GLY A 158 -15.81 -18.27 -13.92
C GLY A 158 -15.03 -17.96 -15.21
N PRO A 159 -14.03 -18.77 -15.62
CA PRO A 159 -13.32 -19.75 -14.82
C PRO A 159 -12.39 -19.03 -13.82
N LEU A 160 -12.64 -19.27 -12.53
CA LEU A 160 -11.78 -18.82 -11.44
C LEU A 160 -10.95 -20.02 -10.99
N ARG A 161 -9.66 -19.82 -10.72
CA ARG A 161 -8.76 -20.89 -10.27
C ARG A 161 -7.74 -20.36 -9.28
N PHE A 162 -7.22 -21.25 -8.45
CA PHE A 162 -6.03 -20.96 -7.67
C PHE A 162 -4.84 -20.73 -8.60
N GLN A 163 -3.97 -19.81 -8.22
CA GLN A 163 -2.69 -19.62 -8.90
C GLN A 163 -1.82 -20.88 -8.71
N ASP A 164 -0.91 -21.15 -9.64
CA ASP A 164 -0.10 -22.36 -9.61
C ASP A 164 0.66 -22.50 -8.27
N GLY A 165 0.42 -23.63 -7.59
CA GLY A 165 1.04 -23.96 -6.31
C GLY A 165 0.51 -23.18 -5.11
N GLN A 166 -0.50 -22.32 -5.27
CA GLN A 166 -1.15 -21.60 -4.18
C GLN A 166 -2.34 -22.37 -3.62
N THR A 167 -2.54 -22.25 -2.31
CA THR A 167 -3.72 -22.70 -1.58
C THR A 167 -4.13 -21.63 -0.58
N ALA A 168 -5.38 -21.68 -0.11
CA ALA A 168 -5.86 -20.80 0.94
C ALA A 168 -6.64 -21.60 1.98
N ALA A 169 -6.60 -21.16 3.23
CA ALA A 169 -7.36 -21.73 4.32
C ALA A 169 -7.91 -20.64 5.25
N ILE A 170 -8.90 -20.96 6.08
CA ILE A 170 -9.51 -20.06 7.05
C ILE A 170 -9.15 -20.50 8.46
N ASP A 171 -8.56 -19.61 9.27
CA ASP A 171 -8.33 -19.80 10.71
C ASP A 171 -9.31 -18.96 11.54
N PHE A 172 -10.29 -19.62 12.17
CA PHE A 172 -11.29 -18.97 13.02
C PHE A 172 -10.81 -18.65 14.44
N VAL A 173 -9.67 -19.17 14.90
CA VAL A 173 -9.32 -19.17 16.34
C VAL A 173 -7.99 -18.49 16.65
N GLN A 174 -7.35 -17.86 15.66
CA GLN A 174 -6.16 -17.05 15.85
C GLN A 174 -6.43 -15.77 16.69
N GLU A 175 -6.53 -15.94 18.00
CA GLU A 175 -6.92 -14.94 19.00
C GLU A 175 -5.78 -14.58 19.96
N VAL A 176 -5.97 -13.57 20.80
CA VAL A 176 -4.91 -13.12 21.73
C VAL A 176 -4.63 -14.20 22.77
N GLY A 177 -3.42 -14.77 22.71
CA GLY A 177 -2.98 -15.82 23.64
C GLY A 177 -3.44 -17.23 23.27
N ASN A 178 -4.04 -17.44 22.09
CA ASN A 178 -4.29 -18.76 21.55
C ASN A 178 -3.12 -19.19 20.64
N ALA A 179 -2.50 -20.33 20.94
CA ALA A 179 -1.43 -20.91 20.13
C ALA A 179 -1.92 -22.01 19.18
N THR A 180 -3.20 -22.38 19.26
CA THR A 180 -3.82 -23.39 18.41
C THR A 180 -4.35 -22.74 17.15
N ALA A 181 -3.91 -23.23 15.99
CA ALA A 181 -4.48 -22.90 14.69
C ALA A 181 -5.50 -23.99 14.31
N HIS A 182 -6.72 -23.59 13.97
CA HIS A 182 -7.71 -24.49 13.39
C HIS A 182 -8.08 -23.98 12.00
N THR A 183 -7.50 -24.63 10.98
CA THR A 183 -7.59 -24.18 9.59
C THR A 183 -8.55 -25.05 8.78
N MET A 184 -9.36 -24.41 7.95
CA MET A 184 -10.27 -25.05 6.98
C MET A 184 -9.86 -24.69 5.58
N GLN A 185 -9.76 -25.64 4.65
CA GLN A 185 -9.32 -25.30 3.30
C GLN A 185 -10.40 -24.52 2.54
N VAL A 186 -9.94 -23.56 1.73
CA VAL A 186 -10.75 -22.96 0.67
C VAL A 186 -10.73 -23.94 -0.51
N THR A 187 -11.88 -24.52 -0.82
CA THR A 187 -12.02 -25.53 -1.87
C THR A 187 -12.18 -24.90 -3.25
N ARG A 188 -12.79 -23.71 -3.31
CA ARG A 188 -13.09 -23.03 -4.58
C ARG A 188 -13.24 -21.53 -4.39
N VAL A 189 -12.88 -20.75 -5.41
CA VAL A 189 -13.30 -19.35 -5.52
C VAL A 189 -14.59 -19.31 -6.34
N ARG A 190 -15.66 -18.79 -5.75
CA ARG A 190 -17.01 -18.77 -6.35
C ARG A 190 -17.27 -17.51 -7.15
N MET A 191 -16.73 -16.39 -6.69
CA MET A 191 -16.87 -15.10 -7.35
C MET A 191 -15.69 -14.20 -7.02
N ILE A 192 -15.22 -13.45 -8.01
CA ILE A 192 -14.42 -12.25 -7.82
C ILE A 192 -15.17 -11.11 -8.52
N HIS A 193 -15.77 -10.20 -7.77
CA HIS A 193 -16.70 -9.22 -8.31
C HIS A 193 -15.99 -8.23 -9.27
N PRO A 194 -16.53 -7.94 -10.46
CA PRO A 194 -15.87 -7.08 -11.46
C PRO A 194 -15.86 -5.60 -11.07
N PHE A 195 -16.91 -5.13 -10.40
CA PHE A 195 -17.04 -3.75 -9.91
C PHE A 195 -16.55 -3.54 -8.46
N TRP A 196 -17.21 -4.19 -7.50
CA TRP A 196 -16.90 -4.10 -6.07
C TRP A 196 -15.63 -4.85 -5.66
N ASP A 197 -14.98 -4.37 -4.59
CA ASP A 197 -13.87 -5.07 -3.95
C ASP A 197 -14.37 -6.21 -3.06
N MET A 198 -14.94 -7.22 -3.70
CA MET A 198 -15.59 -8.35 -3.03
C MET A 198 -15.28 -9.65 -3.78
N ALA A 199 -15.08 -10.71 -3.01
CA ALA A 199 -14.97 -12.07 -3.48
C ALA A 199 -15.72 -13.03 -2.55
N VAL A 200 -16.22 -14.13 -3.11
CA VAL A 200 -16.84 -15.21 -2.36
C VAL A 200 -16.03 -16.49 -2.55
N LEU A 201 -15.71 -17.13 -1.44
CA LEU A 201 -14.92 -18.34 -1.34
C LEU A 201 -15.81 -19.48 -0.83
N GLU A 202 -15.64 -20.67 -1.37
CA GLU A 202 -16.21 -21.89 -0.81
C GLU A 202 -15.17 -22.59 0.05
N VAL A 203 -15.57 -23.03 1.24
CA VAL A 203 -14.70 -23.69 2.22
C VAL A 203 -15.16 -25.11 2.52
N GLU A 204 -14.25 -25.91 3.08
CA GLU A 204 -14.61 -27.19 3.69
C GLU A 204 -15.57 -27.01 4.88
N ASP A 205 -16.17 -28.11 5.33
CA ASP A 205 -17.23 -28.15 6.35
C ASP A 205 -17.02 -27.16 7.51
N VAL A 206 -17.94 -26.20 7.62
CA VAL A 206 -17.94 -25.20 8.69
C VAL A 206 -18.11 -25.86 10.07
N PRO A 207 -17.35 -25.46 11.11
CA PRO A 207 -17.42 -26.05 12.43
C PRO A 207 -18.83 -25.95 13.05
N GLN A 208 -19.20 -26.98 13.80
CA GLN A 208 -20.49 -26.99 14.50
C GLN A 208 -20.65 -25.77 15.41
N GLY A 209 -21.75 -25.02 15.25
CA GLY A 209 -22.04 -23.82 16.05
C GLY A 209 -21.51 -22.51 15.45
N VAL A 210 -20.90 -22.53 14.26
CA VAL A 210 -20.63 -21.33 13.46
C VAL A 210 -21.76 -21.17 12.45
N GLU A 211 -22.50 -20.07 12.56
CA GLU A 211 -23.64 -19.76 11.67
C GLU A 211 -23.28 -18.62 10.71
N PRO A 212 -23.83 -18.61 9.48
CA PRO A 212 -23.69 -17.48 8.57
C PRO A 212 -24.15 -16.17 9.20
N LEU A 213 -23.42 -15.09 8.90
CA LEU A 213 -23.78 -13.75 9.34
C LEU A 213 -24.73 -13.12 8.32
N ALA A 214 -25.90 -12.68 8.79
CA ALA A 214 -26.89 -12.04 7.96
C ALA A 214 -26.37 -10.69 7.41
N LEU A 215 -26.48 -10.50 6.10
CA LEU A 215 -26.12 -9.29 5.37
C LEU A 215 -27.31 -8.33 5.36
N SER A 216 -27.10 -7.09 5.78
CA SER A 216 -28.19 -6.12 5.90
C SER A 216 -28.70 -5.68 4.54
N LEU A 217 -30.04 -5.62 4.43
CA LEU A 217 -30.77 -5.04 3.30
C LEU A 217 -31.11 -3.55 3.54
N THR A 218 -30.72 -3.00 4.68
CA THR A 218 -31.01 -1.60 4.98
C THR A 218 -30.06 -0.69 4.20
N ASN A 219 -30.61 0.32 3.52
CA ASN A 219 -29.79 1.34 2.87
C ASN A 219 -28.89 2.02 3.93
N PRO A 220 -27.55 1.99 3.78
CA PRO A 220 -26.61 2.49 4.78
C PRO A 220 -26.74 4.00 5.04
N ALA A 221 -27.36 4.78 4.14
CA ALA A 221 -27.71 6.17 4.41
C ALA A 221 -28.63 6.34 5.64
N ASN A 222 -29.46 5.33 5.93
CA ASN A 222 -30.35 5.28 7.09
C ASN A 222 -29.67 4.76 8.37
N LEU A 223 -28.41 4.35 8.28
CA LEU A 223 -27.63 3.76 9.37
C LEU A 223 -26.52 4.69 9.89
N GLN A 224 -26.45 5.93 9.40
CA GLN A 224 -25.44 6.87 9.85
C GLN A 224 -25.50 7.08 11.38
N GLY A 225 -24.33 7.05 12.02
CA GLY A 225 -24.20 7.22 13.47
C GLY A 225 -24.52 5.98 14.29
N ARG A 226 -24.93 4.86 13.67
CA ARG A 226 -25.07 3.58 14.36
C ARG A 226 -23.72 3.09 14.88
N ASP A 227 -23.78 2.45 16.04
CA ASP A 227 -22.67 1.71 16.60
C ASP A 227 -22.36 0.46 15.80
N ILE A 228 -21.09 0.31 15.47
CA ILE A 228 -20.61 -0.85 14.74
C ILE A 228 -19.42 -1.52 15.42
N ALA A 229 -19.24 -2.79 15.11
CA ALA A 229 -18.03 -3.51 15.40
C ALA A 229 -17.40 -4.00 14.11
N VAL A 230 -16.14 -3.60 13.88
CA VAL A 230 -15.29 -4.23 12.87
C VAL A 230 -14.56 -5.37 13.53
N ILE A 231 -14.69 -6.58 12.98
CA ILE A 231 -14.03 -7.78 13.51
C ILE A 231 -13.08 -8.30 12.44
N GLY A 232 -11.81 -8.34 12.76
CA GLY A 232 -10.79 -8.79 11.82
C GLY A 232 -9.40 -8.93 12.42
N TYR A 233 -8.40 -9.02 11.54
CA TYR A 233 -7.03 -9.37 11.90
C TYR A 233 -6.07 -8.21 11.57
N PRO A 234 -6.02 -7.16 12.41
CA PRO A 234 -5.07 -6.07 12.24
C PRO A 234 -3.64 -6.59 12.26
N ALA A 235 -2.96 -6.39 11.14
CA ALA A 235 -1.54 -6.60 10.94
C ALA A 235 -0.77 -5.31 11.23
N PHE A 236 0.49 -5.49 11.61
CA PHE A 236 1.40 -4.36 11.76
C PHE A 236 1.56 -3.65 10.42
N ASP A 237 1.37 -2.33 10.40
CA ASP A 237 1.43 -1.53 9.18
C ASP A 237 2.60 -0.56 9.24
N HIS A 238 3.69 -0.90 8.55
CA HIS A 238 4.91 -0.07 8.49
C HIS A 238 4.67 1.33 7.87
N ARG A 239 3.53 1.55 7.19
CA ARG A 239 3.16 2.84 6.58
C ARG A 239 2.64 3.84 7.62
N ASN A 240 2.16 3.36 8.77
CA ASN A 240 1.55 4.16 9.83
C ASN A 240 2.52 4.37 11.01
N ASN A 241 2.26 5.38 11.86
CA ASN A 241 3.13 5.66 13.01
C ASN A 241 3.14 4.48 14.00
N VAL A 242 4.33 3.94 14.29
CA VAL A 242 4.51 2.73 15.10
C VAL A 242 4.09 2.94 16.56
N ALA A 243 4.38 4.09 17.15
CA ALA A 243 4.02 4.38 18.54
C ALA A 243 2.50 4.49 18.73
N VAL A 244 1.79 5.15 17.80
CA VAL A 244 0.32 5.21 17.81
C VAL A 244 -0.28 3.82 17.64
N GLN A 245 0.22 3.03 16.68
CA GLN A 245 -0.23 1.65 16.50
C GLN A 245 -0.01 0.81 17.76
N ASN A 246 1.17 0.92 18.38
CA ASN A 246 1.46 0.17 19.60
C ASN A 246 0.61 0.62 20.79
N GLU A 247 0.21 1.89 20.88
CA GLU A 247 -0.72 2.35 21.91
C GLU A 247 -2.14 1.82 21.66
N VAL A 248 -2.64 1.94 20.43
CA VAL A 248 -4.00 1.49 20.04
C VAL A 248 -4.15 -0.03 20.12
N PHE A 249 -3.20 -0.77 19.53
CA PHE A 249 -3.23 -2.23 19.41
C PHE A 249 -2.43 -2.94 20.52
N ARG A 250 -1.85 -2.20 21.47
CA ARG A 250 -1.03 -2.74 22.57
C ARG A 250 0.15 -3.59 22.10
N GLY A 251 0.69 -3.30 20.91
CA GLY A 251 1.80 -4.02 20.29
C GLY A 251 1.51 -5.48 19.92
N ILE A 252 0.25 -5.89 19.92
CA ILE A 252 -0.17 -7.26 19.57
C ILE A 252 -0.86 -7.21 18.20
N TYR A 253 -0.32 -7.90 17.20
CA TYR A 253 -0.81 -7.89 15.82
C TYR A 253 -1.10 -9.31 15.32
N ASN A 254 -1.73 -9.41 14.15
CA ASN A 254 -2.00 -10.65 13.43
C ASN A 254 -2.92 -11.62 14.21
N VAL A 255 -3.74 -11.09 15.10
CA VAL A 255 -4.73 -11.82 15.89
C VAL A 255 -6.09 -11.17 15.73
N LYS A 256 -7.15 -11.94 15.94
CA LYS A 256 -8.52 -11.45 15.85
C LYS A 256 -8.76 -10.35 16.88
N ARG A 257 -9.31 -9.23 16.44
CA ARG A 257 -9.65 -8.07 17.27
C ARG A 257 -11.08 -7.61 17.02
N LEU A 258 -11.63 -6.98 18.04
CA LEU A 258 -12.89 -6.27 17.99
C LEU A 258 -12.59 -4.76 18.00
N GLN A 259 -13.02 -4.05 16.97
CA GLN A 259 -12.74 -2.62 16.77
C GLN A 259 -14.05 -1.84 16.70
N PRO A 260 -14.50 -1.24 17.82
CA PRO A 260 -15.70 -0.41 17.86
C PRO A 260 -15.54 0.86 17.03
N GLY A 261 -16.65 1.32 16.47
CA GLY A 261 -16.73 2.58 15.76
C GLY A 261 -18.17 2.98 15.48
N LEU A 262 -18.32 4.03 14.69
CA LEU A 262 -19.59 4.55 14.21
C LEU A 262 -19.63 4.51 12.69
N LEU A 263 -20.79 4.20 12.12
CA LEU A 263 -21.05 4.44 10.70
C LEU A 263 -21.07 5.94 10.43
N LYS A 264 -20.49 6.31 9.29
CA LYS A 264 -20.31 7.68 8.83
C LYS A 264 -21.00 7.87 7.47
N PRO A 265 -21.15 9.12 6.99
CA PRO A 265 -21.70 9.39 5.68
C PRO A 265 -21.03 8.58 4.57
N ARG A 266 -21.77 8.27 3.51
CA ARG A 266 -21.21 7.61 2.33
C ARG A 266 -20.17 8.50 1.65
N ALA A 267 -19.22 7.88 0.98
CA ALA A 267 -18.19 8.56 0.23
C ALA A 267 -17.90 7.80 -1.07
N VAL A 268 -17.77 8.55 -2.16
CA VAL A 268 -17.36 8.01 -3.45
C VAL A 268 -15.85 7.94 -3.51
N VAL A 269 -15.30 6.75 -3.74
CA VAL A 269 -13.85 6.52 -3.88
C VAL A 269 -13.55 5.70 -5.12
N SER A 270 -12.29 5.72 -5.57
CA SER A 270 -11.84 4.86 -6.67
C SER A 270 -11.42 3.49 -6.13
N SER A 271 -11.97 2.41 -6.70
CA SER A 271 -11.57 1.03 -6.43
C SER A 271 -11.57 0.22 -7.72
N PHE A 272 -10.46 -0.46 -8.02
CA PHE A 272 -10.28 -1.25 -9.27
C PHE A 272 -10.60 -0.50 -10.58
N GLY A 273 -10.33 0.81 -10.62
CA GLY A 273 -10.63 1.66 -11.78
C GLY A 273 -12.09 2.13 -11.85
N ASN A 274 -12.93 1.72 -10.91
CA ASN A 274 -14.33 2.12 -10.78
C ASN A 274 -14.49 3.22 -9.74
N ARG A 275 -15.48 4.10 -9.94
CA ARG A 275 -15.98 4.99 -8.87
C ARG A 275 -17.07 4.26 -8.11
N VAL A 276 -16.80 3.95 -6.84
CA VAL A 276 -17.67 3.17 -5.98
C VAL A 276 -18.24 4.04 -4.87
N ASP A 277 -19.55 3.96 -4.64
CA ASP A 277 -20.21 4.69 -3.56
C ASP A 277 -20.22 3.82 -2.28
N THR A 278 -19.31 4.13 -1.37
CA THR A 278 -18.98 3.28 -0.23
C THR A 278 -19.64 3.81 1.03
N VAL A 279 -19.94 2.92 1.98
CA VAL A 279 -20.21 3.35 3.36
C VAL A 279 -18.88 3.58 4.06
N THR A 280 -18.82 4.59 4.94
CA THR A 280 -17.63 4.88 5.72
C THR A 280 -17.80 4.63 7.20
N HIS A 281 -16.70 4.42 7.91
CA HIS A 281 -16.69 4.26 9.36
C HIS A 281 -15.39 4.75 9.99
N ASP A 282 -15.37 4.89 11.32
CA ASP A 282 -14.23 5.46 12.06
C ASP A 282 -13.54 4.49 13.04
N ALA A 283 -13.83 3.20 12.96
CA ALA A 283 -13.14 2.16 13.73
C ALA A 283 -11.61 2.14 13.47
N SER A 284 -10.82 1.78 14.49
CA SER A 284 -9.35 1.72 14.40
C SER A 284 -8.89 0.49 13.61
N THR A 285 -8.77 0.59 12.28
CA THR A 285 -8.31 -0.49 11.39
C THR A 285 -6.87 -0.27 10.90
N LEU A 286 -6.18 -1.38 10.59
CA LEU A 286 -4.86 -1.44 9.95
C LEU A 286 -4.89 -2.40 8.75
N GLY A 287 -3.76 -2.57 8.06
CA GLY A 287 -3.56 -3.70 7.14
C GLY A 287 -4.00 -5.03 7.76
N GLY A 288 -4.44 -6.00 6.95
CA GLY A 288 -5.01 -7.26 7.43
C GLY A 288 -6.50 -7.20 7.82
N ASN A 289 -7.07 -6.02 8.10
CA ASN A 289 -8.53 -5.85 8.25
C ASN A 289 -9.29 -5.93 6.93
N SER A 290 -8.61 -5.91 5.78
CA SER A 290 -9.24 -6.16 4.49
C SER A 290 -10.05 -7.45 4.54
N GLY A 291 -11.36 -7.34 4.30
CA GLY A 291 -12.32 -8.43 4.33
C GLY A 291 -13.02 -8.62 5.66
N SER A 292 -12.84 -7.70 6.61
CA SER A 292 -13.55 -7.71 7.89
C SER A 292 -15.03 -7.37 7.71
N CYS A 293 -15.88 -8.03 8.50
CA CYS A 293 -17.28 -7.63 8.59
C CYS A 293 -17.39 -6.32 9.37
N VAL A 294 -18.25 -5.42 8.89
CA VAL A 294 -18.74 -4.24 9.61
C VAL A 294 -20.13 -4.59 10.14
N LEU A 295 -20.22 -4.92 11.42
CA LEU A 295 -21.44 -5.39 12.08
C LEU A 295 -22.20 -4.20 12.70
N ASP A 296 -23.49 -4.02 12.41
CA ASP A 296 -24.37 -3.23 13.29
C ASP A 296 -24.64 -4.06 14.53
N VAL A 297 -24.09 -3.62 15.66
CA VAL A 297 -24.11 -4.40 16.89
C VAL A 297 -25.52 -4.54 17.47
N THR A 298 -26.45 -3.67 17.07
CA THR A 298 -27.84 -3.68 17.54
C THR A 298 -28.67 -4.73 16.80
N SER A 299 -28.61 -4.75 15.47
CA SER A 299 -29.36 -5.74 14.66
C SER A 299 -28.65 -7.10 14.61
N GLY A 300 -27.32 -7.10 14.75
CA GLY A 300 -26.49 -8.28 14.51
C GLY A 300 -26.28 -8.59 13.03
N GLU A 301 -26.67 -7.68 12.14
CA GLU A 301 -26.45 -7.80 10.70
C GLU A 301 -25.13 -7.14 10.27
N VAL A 302 -24.47 -7.71 9.28
CA VAL A 302 -23.33 -7.11 8.61
C VAL A 302 -23.83 -6.07 7.62
N VAL A 303 -23.46 -4.81 7.82
CA VAL A 303 -23.89 -3.70 6.96
C VAL A 303 -22.90 -3.42 5.83
N ALA A 304 -21.65 -3.89 5.98
CA ALA A 304 -20.60 -3.67 4.99
C ALA A 304 -19.41 -4.63 5.12
N LEU A 305 -18.65 -4.74 4.03
CA LEU A 305 -17.36 -5.44 3.92
C LEU A 305 -16.23 -4.40 3.89
N HIS A 306 -15.41 -4.32 4.94
CA HIS A 306 -14.29 -3.37 5.02
C HIS A 306 -13.22 -3.70 3.96
N PHE A 307 -12.69 -2.70 3.25
CA PHE A 307 -11.63 -2.91 2.25
C PHE A 307 -10.47 -1.92 2.29
N ALA A 308 -10.65 -0.72 2.84
CA ALA A 308 -9.59 0.29 2.87
C ALA A 308 -9.75 1.29 4.02
N GLY A 309 -8.64 1.93 4.39
CA GLY A 309 -8.62 3.08 5.29
C GLY A 309 -7.71 4.18 4.76
N ARG A 310 -8.16 5.43 4.84
CA ARG A 310 -7.31 6.61 4.68
C ARG A 310 -7.12 7.25 6.04
N TYR A 311 -5.87 7.26 6.50
CA TYR A 311 -5.50 7.79 7.80
C TYR A 311 -6.00 9.23 7.96
N LYS A 312 -6.70 9.53 9.07
CA LYS A 312 -7.32 10.83 9.39
C LYS A 312 -8.42 11.30 8.43
N VAL A 313 -8.95 10.40 7.60
CA VAL A 313 -10.08 10.72 6.71
C VAL A 313 -11.26 9.83 7.06
N ALA A 314 -11.20 8.56 6.68
CA ALA A 314 -12.26 7.59 6.87
C ALA A 314 -11.77 6.18 6.52
N ASN A 315 -12.48 5.18 7.04
CA ASN A 315 -12.44 3.83 6.49
C ASN A 315 -13.57 3.61 5.51
N TYR A 316 -13.36 2.77 4.52
CA TYR A 316 -14.26 2.52 3.40
C TYR A 316 -14.64 1.04 3.37
N ALA A 317 -15.93 0.79 3.15
CA ALA A 317 -16.48 -0.55 3.10
C ALA A 317 -17.51 -0.68 1.97
N VAL A 318 -17.56 -1.87 1.35
CA VAL A 318 -18.56 -2.23 0.35
C VAL A 318 -19.89 -2.48 1.08
N PRO A 319 -20.93 -1.68 0.82
CA PRO A 319 -22.22 -1.82 1.51
C PRO A 319 -22.96 -3.09 1.05
N THR A 320 -23.47 -3.89 1.99
CA THR A 320 -24.20 -5.14 1.68
C THR A 320 -25.50 -4.89 0.93
N PHE A 321 -26.14 -3.74 1.18
CA PHE A 321 -27.29 -3.26 0.42
C PHE A 321 -27.03 -3.13 -1.09
N GLU A 322 -25.82 -2.73 -1.52
CA GLU A 322 -25.52 -2.65 -2.96
C GLU A 322 -25.23 -4.04 -3.56
N LEU A 323 -24.77 -4.97 -2.72
CA LEU A 323 -24.52 -6.35 -3.12
C LEU A 323 -25.84 -7.13 -3.28
N SER A 324 -26.86 -6.85 -2.46
CA SER A 324 -28.18 -7.50 -2.60
C SER A 324 -28.93 -7.12 -3.87
N ARG A 325 -28.52 -6.03 -4.54
CA ARG A 325 -29.09 -5.55 -5.80
C ARG A 325 -28.47 -6.22 -7.03
N ASP A 326 -27.39 -6.97 -6.86
CA ASP A 326 -26.69 -7.67 -7.95
C ASP A 326 -27.28 -9.08 -8.12
N ALA A 327 -27.81 -9.38 -9.31
CA ALA A 327 -28.45 -10.67 -9.57
C ALA A 327 -27.48 -11.85 -9.52
N ARG A 328 -26.19 -11.63 -9.83
CA ARG A 328 -25.14 -12.67 -9.74
C ARG A 328 -24.77 -12.95 -8.29
N VAL A 329 -24.81 -11.94 -7.43
CA VAL A 329 -24.61 -12.12 -5.98
C VAL A 329 -25.81 -12.85 -5.36
N ASP A 330 -27.03 -12.46 -5.72
CA ASP A 330 -28.26 -13.14 -5.29
C ASP A 330 -28.25 -14.64 -5.65
N ALA A 331 -27.75 -14.98 -6.85
CA ALA A 331 -27.62 -16.36 -7.30
C ALA A 331 -26.66 -17.23 -6.45
N LEU A 332 -25.80 -16.63 -5.61
CA LEU A 332 -24.97 -17.36 -4.64
C LEU A 332 -25.75 -17.79 -3.39
N GLN A 333 -26.98 -17.30 -3.20
CA GLN A 333 -27.82 -17.58 -2.04
C GLN A 333 -27.12 -17.25 -0.72
N LEU A 334 -26.55 -16.05 -0.64
CA LEU A 334 -25.97 -15.52 0.59
C LEU A 334 -27.08 -15.22 1.61
N GLU A 335 -26.74 -15.26 2.89
CA GLU A 335 -27.65 -14.98 4.00
C GLU A 335 -27.92 -13.48 4.07
N PHE A 336 -29.04 -13.01 3.52
CA PHE A 336 -29.51 -11.63 3.70
C PHE A 336 -30.61 -11.57 4.77
N GLY A 337 -30.62 -10.50 5.57
CA GLY A 337 -31.57 -10.33 6.68
C GLY A 337 -33.03 -10.17 6.25
N GLU A 338 -33.96 -10.36 7.19
CA GLU A 338 -35.41 -10.22 6.98
C GLU A 338 -35.85 -8.75 7.07
N ASP A 339 -35.51 -7.94 6.07
CA ASP A 339 -36.20 -6.68 5.82
C ASP A 339 -36.04 -6.24 4.37
N ALA A 340 -36.91 -6.77 3.50
CA ALA A 340 -37.09 -6.24 2.17
C ALA A 340 -38.48 -5.61 2.08
N THR A 341 -38.58 -4.34 2.48
CA THR A 341 -39.41 -3.45 1.65
C THR A 341 -38.77 -3.45 0.26
N SER A 342 -39.22 -4.42 -0.53
CA SER A 342 -39.11 -4.45 -1.98
C SER A 342 -39.40 -3.05 -2.52
N ASN A 343 -38.36 -2.33 -2.91
CA ASN A 343 -38.44 -1.12 -3.71
C ASN A 343 -37.02 -0.77 -4.18
N VAL A 344 -36.53 -1.50 -5.17
CA VAL A 344 -35.59 -0.91 -6.12
C VAL A 344 -36.11 -1.23 -7.52
N GLU A 345 -36.76 -0.23 -8.11
CA GLU A 345 -37.27 -0.21 -9.50
C GLU A 345 -36.12 -0.07 -10.54
N ASP A 346 -34.89 -0.44 -10.20
CA ASP A 346 -33.69 -0.14 -11.01
C ASP A 346 -33.02 -1.44 -11.47
N PRO A 347 -32.84 -1.67 -12.79
CA PRO A 347 -32.18 -2.86 -13.31
C PRO A 347 -30.75 -2.98 -12.76
N ASP A 348 -30.34 -4.21 -12.43
CA ASP A 348 -29.00 -4.60 -11.94
C ASP A 348 -27.90 -3.65 -12.49
N PRO A 349 -27.44 -2.67 -11.68
CA PRO A 349 -26.56 -1.61 -12.16
C PRO A 349 -25.18 -2.13 -12.55
N TRP A 350 -24.86 -3.37 -12.15
CA TRP A 350 -23.56 -3.97 -12.38
C TRP A 350 -23.52 -4.85 -13.63
N GLN A 351 -24.66 -5.10 -14.29
CA GLN A 351 -24.75 -5.88 -15.52
C GLN A 351 -23.73 -5.47 -16.60
N PRO A 352 -23.47 -4.17 -16.90
CA PRO A 352 -22.46 -3.79 -17.89
C PRO A 352 -21.03 -4.25 -17.54
N PHE A 353 -20.69 -4.33 -16.24
CA PHE A 353 -19.38 -4.82 -15.78
C PHE A 353 -19.29 -6.34 -15.91
N TRP A 354 -20.40 -7.04 -15.68
CA TRP A 354 -20.53 -8.47 -15.95
C TRP A 354 -20.37 -8.77 -17.45
N ASP A 355 -21.09 -8.04 -18.31
CA ASP A 355 -21.02 -8.19 -19.78
C ASP A 355 -19.59 -7.98 -20.30
N THR A 356 -18.91 -6.93 -19.80
CA THR A 356 -17.51 -6.65 -20.16
C THR A 356 -16.59 -7.79 -19.75
N THR A 357 -16.80 -8.34 -18.55
CA THR A 357 -16.00 -9.45 -18.03
C THR A 357 -16.25 -10.74 -18.81
N GLU A 358 -17.48 -11.00 -19.24
CA GLU A 358 -17.83 -12.13 -20.10
C GLU A 358 -17.28 -11.99 -21.51
N ALA A 359 -17.35 -10.79 -22.11
CA ALA A 359 -16.79 -10.50 -23.43
C ALA A 359 -15.27 -10.71 -23.45
N ALA A 360 -14.56 -10.25 -22.41
CA ALA A 360 -13.11 -10.47 -22.27
C ALA A 360 -12.76 -11.97 -22.21
N ARG A 361 -13.56 -12.77 -21.50
CA ARG A 361 -13.41 -14.23 -21.42
C ARG A 361 -13.62 -14.91 -22.78
N GLN A 362 -14.61 -14.46 -23.56
CA GLN A 362 -14.89 -15.01 -24.89
C GLN A 362 -13.83 -14.61 -25.93
N GLY A 363 -13.24 -13.41 -25.80
CA GLY A 363 -12.15 -12.94 -26.65
C GLY A 363 -10.88 -13.80 -26.56
N ASP A 364 -10.52 -14.29 -25.36
CA ASP A 364 -9.38 -15.19 -25.15
C ASP A 364 -9.60 -16.60 -25.71
N ALA A 365 -10.84 -17.07 -25.77
CA ALA A 365 -11.19 -18.37 -26.35
C ALA A 365 -11.12 -18.38 -27.90
N GLY A 366 -11.14 -17.20 -28.54
CA GLY A 366 -11.14 -17.05 -30.00
C GLY A 366 -9.78 -17.26 -30.70
N SER A 367 -8.68 -17.42 -29.96
CA SER A 367 -7.34 -17.61 -30.54
C SER A 367 -6.97 -19.08 -30.86
N SER A 368 -7.88 -20.04 -30.67
CA SER A 368 -7.61 -21.46 -30.89
C SER A 368 -8.56 -22.11 -31.90
N ALA A 369 -8.38 -21.81 -33.20
CA ALA A 369 -8.63 -22.75 -34.30
C ALA A 369 -8.31 -22.10 -35.65
N ILE A 370 -7.05 -22.17 -36.10
CA ILE A 370 -6.79 -22.16 -37.54
C ILE A 370 -6.93 -23.60 -38.03
N THR A 371 -8.07 -23.92 -38.63
CA THR A 371 -8.25 -25.15 -39.40
C THR A 371 -7.47 -25.02 -40.71
N VAL A 372 -6.31 -25.68 -40.79
CA VAL A 372 -5.54 -25.76 -42.04
C VAL A 372 -6.19 -26.79 -42.96
N GLN A 373 -6.89 -26.31 -43.99
CA GLN A 373 -7.22 -27.12 -45.16
C GLN A 373 -6.05 -27.09 -46.14
N THR A 374 -5.56 -28.26 -46.53
CA THR A 374 -4.48 -28.44 -47.50
C THR A 374 -5.00 -28.30 -48.93
N PRO A 375 -4.47 -27.38 -49.77
CA PRO A 375 -4.70 -27.42 -51.20
C PRO A 375 -3.59 -28.23 -51.91
N THR A 376 -4.00 -29.16 -52.76
CA THR A 376 -3.18 -29.85 -53.74
C THR A 376 -3.07 -29.02 -55.03
N GLY A 377 -1.86 -28.86 -55.59
CA GLY A 377 -1.70 -28.33 -56.95
C GLY A 377 -0.32 -27.77 -57.28
N ALA A 378 0.36 -28.37 -58.24
CA ALA A 378 1.66 -27.98 -58.78
C ALA A 378 1.52 -27.06 -60.02
N ALA A 379 2.43 -26.09 -60.22
CA ALA A 379 3.15 -25.83 -61.49
C ALA A 379 3.94 -24.48 -61.52
N THR A 380 5.19 -24.62 -61.92
CA THR A 380 6.21 -23.75 -62.60
C THR A 380 5.89 -22.32 -63.08
N GLY A 381 6.83 -21.37 -62.83
CA GLY A 381 7.05 -20.16 -63.66
C GLY A 381 7.81 -18.97 -63.03
N ALA A 382 9.12 -18.85 -63.33
CA ALA A 382 10.00 -17.65 -63.40
C ALA A 382 10.00 -16.49 -62.34
N ARG A 383 11.13 -16.42 -61.62
CA ARG A 383 11.96 -15.26 -61.20
C ARG A 383 11.32 -14.00 -60.57
N SER A 384 11.45 -13.91 -59.25
CA SER A 384 11.92 -12.70 -58.54
C SER A 384 12.54 -13.08 -57.20
N VAL A 385 13.63 -12.41 -56.82
CA VAL A 385 14.35 -12.62 -55.56
C VAL A 385 13.65 -11.84 -54.44
N SER A 386 13.18 -12.56 -53.43
CA SER A 386 12.89 -12.02 -52.09
C SER A 386 13.67 -12.86 -51.10
N VAL A 387 14.53 -12.21 -50.30
CA VAL A 387 15.28 -12.87 -49.24
C VAL A 387 14.36 -12.99 -48.02
N THR A 388 13.75 -14.16 -47.88
CA THR A 388 13.22 -14.68 -46.63
C THR A 388 14.27 -15.65 -46.11
N ILE A 389 14.77 -15.49 -44.88
CA ILE A 389 15.60 -16.51 -44.24
C ILE A 389 14.64 -17.60 -43.72
N PRO A 390 14.59 -18.81 -44.31
CA PRO A 390 13.82 -19.92 -43.76
C PRO A 390 14.73 -20.70 -42.82
N VAL A 391 14.41 -20.72 -41.53
CA VAL A 391 14.99 -21.73 -40.63
C VAL A 391 14.32 -23.06 -40.97
N THR A 392 15.09 -23.98 -41.56
CA THR A 392 14.69 -25.38 -41.69
C THR A 392 15.05 -26.10 -40.39
N VAL A 393 14.05 -26.53 -39.62
CA VAL A 393 14.25 -27.49 -38.52
C VAL A 393 14.04 -28.89 -39.08
N THR A 394 15.12 -29.66 -39.18
CA THR A 394 15.05 -31.10 -39.45
C THR A 394 14.70 -31.80 -38.14
N VAL A 395 13.52 -32.43 -38.06
CA VAL A 395 13.18 -33.33 -36.96
C VAL A 395 13.46 -34.75 -37.41
N ASP A 396 14.50 -35.34 -36.85
CA ASP A 396 14.81 -36.76 -36.97
C ASP A 396 14.15 -37.48 -35.77
N ILE A 397 13.21 -38.38 -36.01
CA ILE A 397 12.58 -39.17 -34.95
C ILE A 397 13.49 -40.37 -34.67
N GLY A 398 14.52 -40.13 -33.87
CA GLY A 398 15.27 -41.19 -33.22
C GLY A 398 14.42 -41.88 -32.15
N ALA A 399 14.49 -43.21 -32.10
CA ALA A 399 13.83 -44.04 -31.09
C ALA A 399 14.18 -43.59 -29.66
N PRO A 400 13.24 -43.70 -28.70
CA PRO A 400 13.34 -43.04 -27.41
C PRO A 400 14.47 -43.63 -26.56
N SER A 401 15.53 -42.85 -26.34
CA SER A 401 16.42 -43.03 -25.20
C SER A 401 15.95 -42.11 -24.08
N HIS A 402 15.60 -42.71 -22.95
CA HIS A 402 15.14 -41.99 -21.77
C HIS A 402 16.31 -41.21 -21.17
N ALA A 403 16.36 -39.92 -21.47
CA ALA A 403 17.16 -38.96 -20.73
C ALA A 403 16.23 -37.82 -20.31
N THR A 404 15.96 -37.75 -19.01
CA THR A 404 15.29 -36.64 -18.34
C THR A 404 16.14 -35.39 -18.49
N ALA A 405 15.80 -34.52 -19.43
CA ALA A 405 16.29 -33.14 -19.49
C ALA A 405 15.09 -32.22 -19.27
N ALA A 406 15.07 -31.58 -18.10
CA ALA A 406 14.08 -30.56 -17.77
C ALA A 406 14.23 -29.38 -18.73
N VAL A 407 13.11 -29.00 -19.36
CA VAL A 407 13.00 -27.73 -20.09
C VAL A 407 12.99 -26.62 -19.03
N PRO A 408 13.88 -25.60 -19.08
CA PRO A 408 13.82 -24.50 -18.14
C PRO A 408 12.54 -23.69 -18.40
N MET A 409 11.66 -23.62 -17.41
CA MET A 409 10.52 -22.71 -17.42
C MET A 409 11.01 -21.25 -17.39
N PRO A 410 10.29 -20.29 -17.97
CA PRO A 410 10.56 -18.88 -17.73
C PRO A 410 10.31 -18.60 -16.24
N ALA A 411 11.38 -18.34 -15.48
CA ALA A 411 11.27 -18.07 -14.06
C ALA A 411 10.51 -16.76 -13.82
N THR A 412 9.44 -16.82 -13.03
CA THR A 412 8.65 -15.66 -12.58
C THR A 412 9.53 -14.69 -11.77
N GLU A 413 9.46 -13.40 -12.11
CA GLU A 413 10.19 -12.32 -11.45
C GLU A 413 9.61 -12.07 -10.05
N ARG A 414 10.38 -12.38 -9.00
CA ARG A 414 10.00 -12.15 -7.59
C ARG A 414 10.64 -10.86 -7.08
N MET A 415 9.84 -9.99 -6.48
CA MET A 415 10.34 -8.81 -5.76
C MET A 415 10.76 -9.22 -4.34
N VAL A 416 12.04 -9.08 -4.01
CA VAL A 416 12.67 -9.51 -2.76
C VAL A 416 13.11 -8.28 -2.00
N GLU A 417 12.69 -8.14 -0.75
CA GLU A 417 13.21 -7.09 0.12
C GLU A 417 14.67 -7.40 0.48
N PRO A 418 15.61 -6.47 0.19
CA PRO A 418 17.01 -6.63 0.57
C PRO A 418 17.20 -6.85 2.07
N LYS A 419 18.10 -7.76 2.44
CA LYS A 419 18.45 -7.99 3.85
C LYS A 419 19.07 -6.73 4.45
N HIS A 420 18.54 -6.29 5.59
CA HIS A 420 19.05 -5.18 6.38
C HIS A 420 18.85 -5.42 7.88
N ASP A 421 19.59 -4.69 8.72
CA ASP A 421 19.32 -4.64 10.16
C ASP A 421 18.10 -3.74 10.42
N PRO A 422 17.01 -4.25 11.04
CA PRO A 422 15.84 -3.47 11.37
C PRO A 422 16.02 -2.57 12.60
N ASP A 423 17.09 -2.73 13.39
CA ASP A 423 17.41 -1.85 14.51
C ASP A 423 18.14 -0.58 14.03
N TYR A 424 17.36 0.44 13.69
CA TYR A 424 17.88 1.71 13.19
C TYR A 424 18.74 2.49 14.20
N ALA A 425 18.62 2.22 15.50
CA ALA A 425 19.41 2.91 16.51
C ALA A 425 20.89 2.49 16.49
N ARG A 426 21.22 1.39 15.81
CA ARG A 426 22.60 0.90 15.62
C ARG A 426 23.28 1.41 14.36
N LYS A 427 22.56 2.19 13.54
CA LYS A 427 23.09 2.69 12.27
C LYS A 427 24.05 3.85 12.57
N PRO A 428 25.33 3.76 12.16
CA PRO A 428 26.32 4.78 12.50
C PRO A 428 26.12 6.10 11.75
N GLY A 429 25.41 6.08 10.60
CA GLY A 429 25.22 7.24 9.77
C GLY A 429 26.48 7.63 8.99
N TYR A 430 26.48 8.88 8.54
CA TYR A 430 27.61 9.56 7.94
C TYR A 430 28.63 9.99 9.00
N ASP A 431 29.88 9.58 8.81
CA ASP A 431 31.04 10.01 9.60
C ASP A 431 31.64 11.29 9.00
N ALA A 432 31.56 12.38 9.76
CA ALA A 432 32.14 13.67 9.36
C ALA A 432 33.68 13.68 9.41
N ASP A 433 34.30 12.80 10.20
CA ASP A 433 35.76 12.71 10.35
C ASP A 433 36.35 11.59 9.48
N PHE A 434 35.55 11.01 8.57
CA PHE A 434 35.92 9.86 7.75
C PHE A 434 37.23 10.06 6.98
N LEU A 435 37.51 11.26 6.49
CA LEU A 435 38.72 11.59 5.75
C LEU A 435 39.91 11.97 6.64
N GLY A 436 39.78 11.91 7.96
CA GLY A 436 40.77 12.42 8.92
C GLY A 436 40.76 13.95 9.12
N LEU A 437 39.91 14.64 8.35
CA LEU A 437 39.58 16.06 8.48
C LEU A 437 38.05 16.18 8.54
N ALA A 438 37.55 17.13 9.34
CA ALA A 438 36.11 17.32 9.50
C ALA A 438 35.44 17.81 8.21
N VAL A 439 34.55 17.00 7.66
CA VAL A 439 33.68 17.30 6.52
C VAL A 439 32.22 17.23 6.99
N PRO A 440 31.66 18.30 7.58
CA PRO A 440 30.30 18.27 8.09
C PRO A 440 29.27 18.15 6.95
N MET A 441 28.17 17.46 7.23
CA MET A 441 27.02 17.38 6.33
C MET A 441 26.43 18.79 6.06
N PRO A 442 25.98 19.08 4.82
CA PRO A 442 25.24 20.30 4.52
C PRO A 442 23.99 20.46 5.39
N LYS A 443 23.69 21.69 5.80
CA LYS A 443 22.52 21.99 6.63
C LYS A 443 21.37 22.54 5.79
N PRO A 444 20.13 22.12 6.06
CA PRO A 444 18.95 22.71 5.44
C PRO A 444 18.75 24.14 5.93
N THR A 445 18.25 25.02 5.05
CA THR A 445 17.96 26.42 5.38
C THR A 445 16.55 26.62 5.94
N ASN A 446 15.62 25.70 5.66
CA ASN A 446 14.25 25.74 6.16
C ASN A 446 13.91 24.48 6.98
N PRO A 447 13.94 24.54 8.32
CA PRO A 447 13.57 23.43 9.19
C PRO A 447 12.10 22.98 9.07
N ASP A 448 11.19 23.89 8.70
CA ASP A 448 9.75 23.59 8.65
C ASP A 448 9.38 22.63 7.50
N ASP A 449 10.25 22.52 6.50
CA ASP A 449 10.09 21.62 5.36
C ASP A 449 10.59 20.20 5.65
N LEU A 450 11.18 19.96 6.82
CA LEU A 450 11.83 18.69 7.13
C LEU A 450 10.85 17.70 7.75
N SER A 451 11.06 16.42 7.42
CA SER A 451 10.51 15.35 8.24
C SER A 451 11.33 15.20 9.52
N THR A 452 10.64 14.93 10.62
CA THR A 452 11.25 14.68 11.93
C THR A 452 11.10 13.23 12.34
N LEU A 453 12.05 12.72 13.12
CA LEU A 453 11.99 11.46 13.84
C LEU A 453 11.24 11.66 15.17
N ASP A 454 10.97 10.56 15.88
CA ASP A 454 10.29 10.57 17.19
C ASP A 454 11.03 11.39 18.26
N ASP A 455 12.36 11.52 18.16
CA ASP A 455 13.19 12.31 19.06
C ASP A 455 13.35 13.78 18.60
N SER A 456 12.57 14.21 17.61
CA SER A 456 12.62 15.52 16.95
C SER A 456 13.90 15.79 16.13
N SER A 457 14.81 14.83 15.99
CA SER A 457 15.90 14.93 15.04
C SER A 457 15.37 14.87 13.59
N THR A 458 16.18 15.29 12.62
CA THR A 458 15.78 15.37 11.19
C THR A 458 16.67 14.54 10.27
N VAL A 459 17.66 13.85 10.86
CA VAL A 459 18.67 13.07 10.14
C VAL A 459 18.30 11.59 10.25
N LEU A 460 18.21 10.92 9.10
CA LEU A 460 18.04 9.48 9.01
C LEU A 460 19.40 8.84 8.78
N ASP A 461 19.92 8.20 9.81
CA ASP A 461 21.18 7.47 9.73
C ASP A 461 20.99 6.05 9.18
N TYR A 462 21.90 5.66 8.29
CA TYR A 462 22.03 4.35 7.69
C TYR A 462 23.50 3.90 7.77
N VAL A 463 23.80 2.67 7.34
CA VAL A 463 25.21 2.24 7.25
C VAL A 463 25.92 3.05 6.15
N HIS A 464 26.89 3.87 6.56
CA HIS A 464 27.78 4.72 5.73
C HIS A 464 27.14 5.94 5.07
N PHE A 465 25.88 6.26 5.37
CA PHE A 465 25.26 7.48 4.88
C PHE A 465 24.13 7.96 5.78
N SER A 466 23.81 9.25 5.65
CA SER A 466 22.69 9.89 6.32
C SER A 466 21.87 10.72 5.34
N LEU A 467 20.55 10.81 5.56
CA LEU A 467 19.62 11.57 4.74
C LEU A 467 18.87 12.63 5.56
N VAL A 468 18.49 13.72 4.91
CA VAL A 468 17.51 14.69 5.42
C VAL A 468 16.36 14.76 4.41
N MET A 469 15.16 14.44 4.88
CA MET A 469 13.95 14.34 4.05
C MET A 469 13.17 15.64 4.04
N ASN A 470 12.74 16.07 2.85
CA ASN A 470 11.79 17.16 2.70
C ASN A 470 10.35 16.60 2.71
N LYS A 471 9.56 16.90 3.75
CA LYS A 471 8.23 16.31 3.93
C LYS A 471 7.20 16.78 2.91
N ARG A 472 7.34 17.99 2.38
CA ARG A 472 6.45 18.53 1.33
C ARG A 472 6.72 17.87 -0.02
N ARG A 473 8.00 17.66 -0.33
CA ARG A 473 8.44 17.07 -1.60
C ARG A 473 8.48 15.56 -1.58
N ARG A 474 8.44 14.95 -0.39
CA ARG A 474 8.49 13.49 -0.16
C ARG A 474 9.79 12.84 -0.67
N LEU A 475 10.88 13.60 -0.68
CA LEU A 475 12.18 13.23 -1.26
C LEU A 475 13.33 13.59 -0.30
N ALA A 476 14.44 12.85 -0.34
CA ALA A 476 15.68 13.28 0.29
C ALA A 476 16.16 14.56 -0.38
N GLN A 477 16.24 15.66 0.38
CA GLN A 477 16.78 16.92 -0.12
C GLN A 477 18.30 17.03 0.07
N ILE A 478 18.84 16.31 1.06
CA ILE A 478 20.27 16.23 1.34
C ILE A 478 20.58 14.77 1.67
N SER A 479 21.61 14.24 1.02
CA SER A 479 22.30 13.01 1.43
C SER A 479 23.76 13.31 1.74
N ALA A 480 24.33 12.57 2.68
CA ALA A 480 25.76 12.55 2.96
C ALA A 480 26.23 11.11 3.07
N ALA A 481 27.27 10.73 2.31
CA ALA A 481 27.74 9.36 2.23
C ALA A 481 29.27 9.29 2.34
N ASN A 482 29.75 8.30 3.08
CA ASN A 482 31.16 7.91 3.10
C ASN A 482 31.38 6.79 2.08
N VAL A 483 32.36 6.98 1.19
CA VAL A 483 32.59 6.11 0.05
C VAL A 483 33.99 5.52 0.14
N ASP A 484 34.05 4.18 0.17
CA ASP A 484 35.28 3.39 0.08
C ASP A 484 35.02 2.18 -0.82
N ALA A 485 35.56 2.22 -2.04
CA ALA A 485 35.42 1.13 -3.00
C ALA A 485 36.69 0.27 -3.07
N SER A 486 37.56 0.31 -2.05
CA SER A 486 38.78 -0.49 -2.04
C SER A 486 38.42 -1.99 -1.97
N PRO A 487 39.15 -2.86 -2.70
CA PRO A 487 38.80 -4.28 -2.79
C PRO A 487 38.70 -5.00 -1.44
N ALA A 488 39.53 -4.59 -0.47
CA ALA A 488 39.54 -5.15 0.88
C ALA A 488 38.28 -4.79 1.68
N ARG A 489 37.68 -3.62 1.44
CA ARG A 489 36.48 -3.15 2.15
C ARG A 489 35.19 -3.63 1.46
N VAL A 490 35.22 -3.81 0.14
CA VAL A 490 34.07 -4.36 -0.60
C VAL A 490 33.94 -5.88 -0.42
N ARG A 491 35.04 -6.59 -0.13
CA ARG A 491 35.08 -8.04 0.09
C ARG A 491 35.96 -8.43 1.29
N PRO A 492 35.58 -8.06 2.52
CA PRO A 492 36.44 -8.22 3.71
C PRO A 492 36.67 -9.67 4.12
N GLU A 493 35.67 -10.54 3.94
CA GLU A 493 35.75 -11.97 4.29
C GLU A 493 35.81 -12.87 3.05
N PRO A 494 36.84 -13.72 2.89
CA PRO A 494 36.90 -14.72 1.82
C PRO A 494 35.77 -15.76 1.89
N GLY A 495 35.32 -16.26 0.74
CA GLY A 495 34.35 -17.36 0.65
C GLY A 495 32.87 -16.94 0.85
N ARG A 496 32.59 -15.65 1.06
CA ARG A 496 31.24 -15.09 1.10
C ARG A 496 30.77 -14.63 -0.29
N ASP A 497 29.45 -14.56 -0.49
CA ASP A 497 28.85 -14.13 -1.74
C ASP A 497 28.49 -12.63 -1.72
N TYR A 498 29.38 -11.80 -2.28
CA TYR A 498 29.19 -10.35 -2.43
C TYR A 498 28.50 -9.96 -3.75
N THR A 499 27.97 -10.93 -4.50
CA THR A 499 27.16 -10.58 -5.67
C THR A 499 25.88 -9.88 -5.22
N ARG A 500 25.25 -9.13 -6.14
CA ARG A 500 23.95 -8.50 -5.87
C ARG A 500 22.90 -9.52 -5.44
N GLY A 501 22.92 -10.71 -6.04
CA GLY A 501 22.08 -11.84 -5.64
C GLY A 501 22.38 -12.37 -4.25
N GLY A 502 23.65 -12.62 -3.92
CA GLY A 502 24.08 -13.11 -2.62
C GLY A 502 23.73 -12.17 -1.46
N LEU A 503 23.99 -10.88 -1.65
CA LEU A 503 23.69 -9.85 -0.65
C LEU A 503 22.19 -9.70 -0.41
N ASN A 504 21.37 -9.82 -1.46
CA ASN A 504 19.90 -9.72 -1.35
C ASN A 504 19.21 -11.06 -1.01
N GLY A 505 19.92 -12.19 -1.06
CA GLY A 505 19.32 -13.51 -0.86
C GLY A 505 18.41 -13.96 -2.00
N PHE A 506 18.77 -13.60 -3.24
CA PHE A 506 18.04 -14.05 -4.43
C PHE A 506 18.15 -15.56 -4.59
N THR A 507 17.05 -16.19 -4.95
CA THR A 507 16.95 -17.63 -5.22
C THR A 507 16.83 -17.92 -6.71
N SER A 508 16.64 -16.88 -7.53
CA SER A 508 16.54 -16.93 -8.99
C SER A 508 17.27 -15.75 -9.63
N GLY A 509 17.78 -15.94 -10.85
CA GLY A 509 18.39 -14.86 -11.64
C GLY A 509 17.39 -13.77 -12.09
N ASN A 510 16.09 -14.06 -11.98
CA ASN A 510 15.01 -13.12 -12.29
C ASN A 510 14.51 -12.36 -11.06
N ASP A 511 15.01 -12.64 -9.86
CA ASP A 511 14.64 -11.86 -8.67
C ASP A 511 15.08 -10.38 -8.83
N ARG A 512 14.29 -9.48 -8.24
CA ARG A 512 14.54 -8.03 -8.21
C ARG A 512 14.35 -7.49 -6.81
N GLU A 513 14.97 -6.36 -6.52
CA GLU A 513 14.80 -5.71 -5.22
C GLU A 513 13.44 -5.01 -5.11
N ARG A 514 12.73 -5.31 -4.03
CA ARG A 514 11.61 -4.50 -3.54
C ARG A 514 12.19 -3.35 -2.72
N TRP A 515 11.91 -2.11 -3.10
CA TRP A 515 12.24 -0.98 -2.23
C TRP A 515 11.19 -0.90 -1.13
N PHE A 516 11.59 -0.36 0.02
CA PHE A 516 10.75 -0.37 1.22
C PHE A 516 10.82 0.96 1.95
N THR A 517 9.78 1.27 2.72
CA THR A 517 9.63 2.53 3.44
C THR A 517 10.47 2.55 4.71
N ASP A 518 10.98 3.72 5.09
CA ASP A 518 11.61 3.91 6.40
C ASP A 518 10.53 4.23 7.45
N PRO A 519 10.36 3.39 8.50
CA PRO A 519 9.30 3.55 9.49
C PRO A 519 9.57 4.68 10.51
N ARG A 520 10.78 5.28 10.52
CA ARG A 520 11.14 6.37 11.43
C ARG A 520 10.51 7.71 11.05
N ILE A 521 10.01 7.83 9.82
CA ILE A 521 9.26 9.00 9.35
C ILE A 521 7.89 8.59 8.84
N LEU A 522 6.95 9.52 8.80
CA LEU A 522 5.60 9.25 8.29
C LEU A 522 5.63 8.80 6.82
N GLY A 523 4.79 7.82 6.46
CA GLY A 523 4.67 7.34 5.07
C GLY A 523 4.32 8.45 4.07
N GLN A 524 3.55 9.45 4.49
CA GLN A 524 3.23 10.64 3.70
C GLN A 524 4.44 11.55 3.40
N HIS A 525 5.57 11.39 4.12
CA HIS A 525 6.80 12.17 3.91
C HIS A 525 7.80 11.47 2.97
N GLN A 526 7.40 10.36 2.35
CA GLN A 526 8.20 9.59 1.39
C GLN A 526 7.31 9.06 0.25
N LEU A 527 7.91 8.72 -0.89
CA LEU A 527 7.21 8.09 -2.01
C LEU A 527 7.35 6.56 -1.91
N PRO A 528 6.27 5.79 -1.77
CA PRO A 528 6.38 4.34 -1.65
C PRO A 528 6.78 3.67 -2.97
N ASP A 529 7.21 2.41 -2.92
CA ASP A 529 7.58 1.61 -4.09
C ASP A 529 6.48 1.58 -5.17
N ARG A 530 5.22 1.61 -4.72
CA ARG A 530 4.02 1.66 -5.57
C ARG A 530 3.98 2.87 -6.49
N PHE A 531 4.46 4.03 -6.03
CA PHE A 531 4.54 5.25 -6.84
C PHE A 531 5.33 4.98 -8.12
N PHE A 532 6.51 4.38 -7.99
CA PHE A 532 7.43 4.11 -9.11
C PHE A 532 7.05 2.87 -9.94
N THR A 533 6.25 1.94 -9.41
CA THR A 533 5.81 0.76 -10.16
C THR A 533 4.48 0.99 -10.89
N ARG A 534 3.76 2.06 -10.54
CA ARG A 534 2.48 2.47 -11.14
C ARG A 534 2.53 3.88 -11.75
N ASP A 535 3.71 4.32 -12.18
CA ASP A 535 3.96 5.63 -12.79
C ASP A 535 3.89 5.62 -14.33
N ARG A 536 3.31 4.59 -14.93
CA ARG A 536 3.30 4.40 -16.40
C ARG A 536 4.72 4.27 -16.98
N THR A 537 5.68 3.79 -16.19
CA THR A 537 7.11 3.63 -16.55
C THR A 537 7.87 4.94 -16.79
N ALA A 538 7.32 6.06 -16.28
CA ALA A 538 7.87 7.40 -16.43
C ALA A 538 9.25 7.54 -15.77
N PHE A 539 9.45 6.95 -14.59
CA PHE A 539 10.64 7.12 -13.79
C PHE A 539 11.29 5.78 -13.44
N ASP A 540 12.62 5.79 -13.40
CA ASP A 540 13.37 4.81 -12.63
C ASP A 540 13.35 5.19 -11.14
N LYS A 541 13.55 4.17 -10.30
CA LYS A 541 13.91 4.32 -8.89
C LYS A 541 15.37 4.77 -8.77
N GLY A 542 15.60 6.07 -8.93
CA GLY A 542 16.94 6.68 -8.93
C GLY A 542 17.51 6.75 -7.51
N HIS A 543 18.63 6.10 -7.26
CA HIS A 543 19.36 6.26 -6.00
C HIS A 543 19.98 7.66 -5.93
N ILE A 544 19.80 8.37 -4.82
CA ILE A 544 20.58 9.57 -4.52
C ILE A 544 21.97 9.19 -4.02
N VAL A 545 22.03 8.31 -3.01
CA VAL A 545 23.24 7.61 -2.58
C VAL A 545 23.33 6.29 -3.32
N ARG A 546 24.28 6.20 -4.25
CA ARG A 546 24.48 5.00 -5.05
C ARG A 546 24.84 3.80 -4.18
N ARG A 547 24.10 2.70 -4.31
CA ARG A 547 24.40 1.40 -3.67
C ARG A 547 25.89 1.05 -3.69
N ASN A 548 26.50 0.95 -4.87
CA ASN A 548 27.90 0.50 -5.00
C ASN A 548 28.92 1.43 -4.31
N ALA A 549 28.54 2.67 -3.96
CA ALA A 549 29.43 3.61 -3.29
C ALA A 549 29.50 3.36 -1.77
N ILE A 550 28.47 2.75 -1.20
CA ILE A 550 28.35 2.52 0.24
C ILE A 550 28.42 1.04 0.62
N VAL A 551 28.42 0.11 -0.34
CA VAL A 551 28.47 -1.34 -0.05
C VAL A 551 29.91 -1.78 0.23
N TRP A 552 30.38 -1.41 1.43
CA TRP A 552 31.70 -1.73 1.98
C TRP A 552 31.61 -1.93 3.50
N GLY A 553 32.61 -2.54 4.10
CA GLY A 553 32.65 -2.79 5.54
C GLY A 553 33.86 -3.63 5.97
N ASP A 554 33.97 -3.84 7.27
CA ASP A 554 34.97 -4.71 7.88
C ASP A 554 34.46 -6.17 7.99
N THR A 555 33.15 -6.39 7.82
CA THR A 555 32.52 -7.71 7.89
C THR A 555 31.50 -7.92 6.77
N TYR A 556 31.19 -9.18 6.45
CA TYR A 556 30.13 -9.49 5.49
C TYR A 556 28.77 -8.91 5.90
N ALA A 557 28.45 -8.95 7.19
CA ALA A 557 27.17 -8.47 7.72
C ALA A 557 27.00 -6.95 7.51
N GLU A 558 28.06 -6.18 7.72
CA GLU A 558 28.06 -4.74 7.46
C GLU A 558 27.85 -4.43 5.98
N VAL A 559 28.56 -5.14 5.08
CA VAL A 559 28.39 -5.00 3.62
C VAL A 559 26.96 -5.34 3.19
N GLN A 560 26.37 -6.39 3.77
CA GLN A 560 24.98 -6.78 3.51
C GLN A 560 23.98 -5.74 4.03
N ASN A 561 24.20 -5.20 5.22
CA ASN A 561 23.36 -4.17 5.81
C ASN A 561 23.43 -2.86 5.01
N ALA A 562 24.62 -2.42 4.60
CA ALA A 562 24.79 -1.26 3.72
C ALA A 562 24.05 -1.45 2.39
N ASN A 563 24.14 -2.66 1.81
CA ASN A 563 23.39 -3.02 0.61
C ASN A 563 21.89 -2.87 0.83
N GLY A 564 21.34 -3.45 1.91
CA GLY A 564 19.92 -3.36 2.20
C GLY A 564 19.46 -1.93 2.45
N ASP A 565 20.22 -1.16 3.23
CA ASP A 565 19.91 0.21 3.57
C ASP A 565 19.77 1.11 2.33
N SER A 566 20.52 0.85 1.26
CA SER A 566 20.44 1.64 0.02
C SER A 566 19.09 1.59 -0.71
N PHE A 567 18.27 0.57 -0.43
CA PHE A 567 16.96 0.35 -1.07
C PHE A 567 15.77 0.91 -0.26
N HIS A 568 16.03 1.68 0.79
CA HIS A 568 14.96 2.48 1.39
C HIS A 568 14.48 3.53 0.38
N VAL A 569 13.17 3.71 0.25
CA VAL A 569 12.60 4.72 -0.67
C VAL A 569 12.92 6.15 -0.27
N THR A 570 13.36 6.39 0.97
CA THR A 570 13.94 7.67 1.41
C THR A 570 15.18 8.05 0.61
N ASN A 571 15.95 7.07 0.12
CA ASN A 571 17.09 7.26 -0.78
C ASN A 571 16.69 7.32 -2.27
N CYS A 572 15.38 7.22 -2.58
CA CYS A 572 14.87 7.19 -3.95
C CYS A 572 14.43 8.57 -4.42
N SER A 573 14.67 8.86 -5.70
CA SER A 573 14.11 10.03 -6.39
C SER A 573 13.65 9.68 -7.81
N PRO A 574 12.55 10.27 -8.30
CA PRO A 574 12.05 10.02 -9.66
C PRO A 574 13.03 10.57 -10.70
N GLN A 575 13.69 9.66 -11.41
CA GLN A 575 14.66 9.98 -12.43
C GLN A 575 14.31 9.30 -13.75
N VAL A 576 14.26 10.03 -14.86
CA VAL A 576 14.03 9.42 -16.18
C VAL A 576 15.21 8.50 -16.56
N LYS A 577 14.92 7.45 -17.34
CA LYS A 577 15.91 6.43 -17.74
C LYS A 577 17.16 7.03 -18.41
N GLY A 578 16.95 8.05 -19.26
CA GLY A 578 18.01 8.77 -19.97
C GLY A 578 18.86 9.69 -19.10
N PHE A 579 18.49 9.89 -17.84
CA PHE A 579 19.28 10.61 -16.83
C PHE A 579 19.97 9.65 -15.86
N ASN A 580 19.22 8.68 -15.32
CA ASN A 580 19.68 7.74 -14.30
C ASN A 580 20.70 6.71 -14.84
N ARG A 581 20.41 6.08 -15.98
CA ARG A 581 21.14 4.87 -16.40
C ARG A 581 22.35 5.20 -17.27
N SER A 582 23.56 4.91 -16.76
CA SER A 582 24.82 5.15 -17.48
C SER A 582 24.94 4.40 -18.81
N ASN A 583 24.37 3.19 -18.92
CA ASN A 583 24.36 2.40 -20.16
C ASN A 583 23.44 2.99 -21.25
N LEU A 584 22.54 3.90 -20.89
CA LEU A 584 21.74 4.70 -21.82
C LEU A 584 22.31 6.11 -22.04
N GLY A 585 23.55 6.36 -21.59
CA GLY A 585 24.18 7.68 -21.68
C GLY A 585 23.75 8.66 -20.59
N GLY A 586 23.06 8.21 -19.54
CA GLY A 586 22.61 9.06 -18.44
C GLY A 586 23.73 9.72 -17.67
N LEU A 587 23.65 11.04 -17.52
CA LEU A 587 24.67 11.87 -16.87
C LEU A 587 24.88 11.50 -15.40
N TRP A 588 23.79 11.20 -14.68
CA TRP A 588 23.84 10.82 -13.27
C TRP A 588 24.67 9.57 -13.06
N GLY A 589 24.30 8.47 -13.73
CA GLY A 589 25.03 7.21 -13.64
C GLY A 589 26.47 7.29 -14.17
N ARG A 590 26.76 8.16 -15.15
CA ARG A 590 28.13 8.36 -15.66
C ARG A 590 29.02 9.05 -14.62
N LEU A 591 28.54 10.14 -14.00
CA LEU A 591 29.27 10.81 -12.92
C LEU A 591 29.55 9.82 -11.78
N GLU A 592 28.55 9.04 -11.41
CA GLU A 592 28.68 8.01 -10.39
C GLU A 592 29.72 6.93 -10.70
N ASN A 593 29.91 6.57 -11.97
CA ASN A 593 30.97 5.64 -12.38
C ASN A 593 32.36 6.26 -12.20
N VAL A 594 32.49 7.57 -12.44
CA VAL A 594 33.75 8.29 -12.18
C VAL A 594 34.04 8.29 -10.69
N VAL A 595 33.07 8.64 -9.83
CA VAL A 595 33.24 8.65 -8.37
C VAL A 595 33.69 7.28 -7.85
N LEU A 596 33.03 6.19 -8.28
CA LEU A 596 33.41 4.84 -7.86
C LEU A 596 34.81 4.44 -8.28
N LYS A 597 35.26 4.91 -9.45
CA LYS A 597 36.59 4.57 -9.96
C LYS A 597 37.68 5.22 -9.10
N GLU A 598 37.51 6.49 -8.76
CA GLU A 598 38.43 7.20 -7.86
C GLU A 598 38.37 6.60 -6.43
N ALA A 599 37.18 6.23 -5.97
CA ALA A 599 36.98 5.61 -4.66
C ALA A 599 37.64 4.23 -4.49
N ALA A 600 38.13 3.62 -5.58
CA ALA A 600 38.85 2.36 -5.51
C ALA A 600 40.25 2.52 -4.89
N THR A 601 40.78 3.74 -4.92
CA THR A 601 42.12 4.09 -4.41
C THR A 601 42.10 5.13 -3.29
N GLU A 602 41.02 5.91 -3.17
CA GLU A 602 40.89 6.98 -2.19
C GLU A 602 39.54 6.91 -1.46
N ARG A 603 39.46 7.46 -0.25
CA ARG A 603 38.20 7.60 0.49
C ARG A 603 37.56 8.93 0.13
N LEU A 604 36.24 8.96 -0.04
CA LEU A 604 35.50 10.17 -0.42
C LEU A 604 34.31 10.42 0.51
N CYS A 605 33.99 11.68 0.74
CA CYS A 605 32.67 12.09 1.23
C CYS A 605 31.85 12.63 0.07
N VAL A 606 30.62 12.17 -0.09
CA VAL A 606 29.73 12.57 -1.19
C VAL A 606 28.44 13.14 -0.63
N PHE A 607 28.12 14.37 -1.05
CA PHE A 607 26.84 15.02 -0.76
C PHE A 607 26.01 15.09 -2.02
N ALA A 608 24.69 14.89 -1.93
CA ALA A 608 23.83 14.97 -3.10
C ALA A 608 22.37 15.29 -2.73
N GLY A 609 21.59 15.68 -3.74
CA GLY A 609 20.15 15.86 -3.60
C GLY A 609 19.53 16.45 -4.87
N PRO A 610 18.19 16.46 -4.97
CA PRO A 610 17.47 17.24 -5.97
C PRO A 610 17.54 18.74 -5.66
N ILE A 611 17.37 19.56 -6.70
CA ILE A 611 17.01 20.97 -6.55
C ILE A 611 15.49 21.05 -6.55
N LEU A 612 14.94 21.48 -5.43
CA LEU A 612 13.50 21.54 -5.20
C LEU A 612 13.00 22.95 -5.53
N LYS A 613 12.49 23.15 -6.75
CA LYS A 613 11.92 24.44 -7.17
C LYS A 613 10.39 24.41 -7.07
N ASP A 614 9.79 25.57 -6.78
CA ASP A 614 8.33 25.67 -6.68
C ASP A 614 7.61 25.49 -8.02
N ASP A 615 8.33 25.75 -9.13
CA ASP A 615 7.84 25.60 -10.50
C ASP A 615 8.15 24.22 -11.11
N ASP A 616 8.63 23.26 -10.32
CA ASP A 616 8.79 21.87 -10.76
C ASP A 616 7.45 21.28 -11.25
N PRO A 617 7.41 20.55 -12.38
CA PRO A 617 6.17 20.07 -12.94
C PRO A 617 5.52 19.03 -12.01
N VAL A 618 4.19 19.10 -11.91
CA VAL A 618 3.40 18.17 -11.11
C VAL A 618 3.12 16.93 -11.93
N PHE A 619 3.55 15.78 -11.42
CA PHE A 619 3.20 14.47 -11.96
C PHE A 619 2.06 13.86 -11.15
N VAL A 620 1.02 13.41 -11.87
CA VAL A 620 -0.13 12.71 -11.28
C VAL A 620 0.13 11.20 -11.36
N GLY A 621 0.57 10.62 -10.23
CA GLY A 621 0.87 9.20 -10.05
C GLY A 621 -0.08 8.50 -9.08
N VAL A 622 0.29 7.29 -8.65
CA VAL A 622 -0.49 6.49 -7.69
C VAL A 622 0.43 5.97 -6.59
N ASP A 623 0.15 6.31 -5.34
CA ASP A 623 0.85 5.75 -4.18
C ASP A 623 -0.04 4.74 -3.42
N ASP A 624 0.32 4.39 -2.18
CA ASP A 624 -0.39 3.40 -1.38
C ASP A 624 -1.80 3.83 -0.93
N VAL A 625 -2.13 5.13 -1.01
CA VAL A 625 -3.45 5.68 -0.60
C VAL A 625 -4.32 6.13 -1.78
N GLY A 626 -3.76 6.19 -2.99
CA GLY A 626 -4.49 6.50 -4.22
C GLY A 626 -3.71 7.43 -5.14
N VAL A 627 -4.41 8.34 -5.80
CA VAL A 627 -3.78 9.35 -6.68
C VAL A 627 -2.91 10.28 -5.85
N ALA A 628 -1.68 10.49 -6.30
CA ALA A 628 -0.70 11.37 -5.67
C ALA A 628 -0.17 12.39 -6.67
N GLU A 629 -0.22 13.66 -6.29
CA GLU A 629 0.40 14.76 -7.04
C GLU A 629 1.78 15.05 -6.45
N VAL A 630 2.82 14.90 -7.28
CA VAL A 630 4.21 15.04 -6.85
C VAL A 630 4.95 15.97 -7.79
N ARG A 631 5.56 17.03 -7.25
CA ARG A 631 6.45 17.91 -8.02
C ARG A 631 7.77 17.21 -8.31
N ILE A 632 8.06 16.96 -9.58
CA ILE A 632 9.23 16.21 -10.04
C ILE A 632 10.40 17.17 -10.26
N PRO A 633 11.54 16.99 -9.55
CA PRO A 633 12.68 17.89 -9.69
C PRO A 633 13.31 17.79 -11.08
N ARG A 634 13.59 18.93 -11.71
CA ARG A 634 14.28 18.97 -13.02
C ARG A 634 15.80 18.84 -12.93
N ALA A 635 16.38 19.05 -11.75
CA ALA A 635 17.83 19.08 -11.57
C ALA A 635 18.27 18.46 -10.24
N TYR A 636 19.51 18.00 -10.22
CA TYR A 636 20.17 17.40 -9.06
C TYR A 636 21.55 17.99 -8.88
N TRP A 637 22.00 18.07 -7.64
CA TRP A 637 23.34 18.50 -7.27
C TRP A 637 24.11 17.34 -6.65
N LYS A 638 25.44 17.34 -6.83
CA LYS A 638 26.35 16.40 -6.18
C LYS A 638 27.67 17.10 -5.87
N VAL A 639 28.18 16.94 -4.66
CA VAL A 639 29.48 17.45 -4.21
C VAL A 639 30.33 16.26 -3.78
N ILE A 640 31.53 16.17 -4.31
CA ILE A 640 32.52 15.14 -3.97
C ILE A 640 33.62 15.83 -3.19
N VAL A 641 33.95 15.31 -2.02
CA VAL A 641 35.04 15.79 -1.17
C VAL A 641 36.06 14.67 -1.00
N ALA A 642 37.32 14.98 -1.28
CA ALA A 642 38.47 14.11 -1.08
C ALA A 642 39.50 14.81 -0.19
N GLU A 643 40.39 14.03 0.42
CA GLU A 643 41.56 14.54 1.13
C GLU A 643 42.80 14.25 0.28
N SER A 644 43.65 15.25 0.12
CA SER A 644 44.92 15.15 -0.60
C SER A 644 45.94 16.09 0.04
N ASP A 645 47.11 15.55 0.40
CA ASP A 645 48.24 16.26 1.01
C ASP A 645 47.87 17.08 2.27
N GLY A 646 46.98 16.56 3.12
CA GLY A 646 46.52 17.19 4.35
C GLY A 646 45.48 18.29 4.15
N ALA A 647 44.91 18.41 2.94
CA ALA A 647 43.91 19.42 2.60
C ALA A 647 42.69 18.80 1.91
N LEU A 648 41.51 19.38 2.15
CA LEU A 648 40.27 18.99 1.49
C LEU A 648 40.18 19.58 0.09
N GLN A 649 39.78 18.77 -0.89
CA GLN A 649 39.40 19.19 -2.23
C GLN A 649 37.93 18.89 -2.46
N ALA A 650 37.16 19.84 -3.00
CA ALA A 650 35.72 19.70 -3.22
C ALA A 650 35.32 20.01 -4.67
N PHE A 651 34.46 19.17 -5.24
CA PHE A 651 34.00 19.26 -6.63
C PHE A 651 32.48 19.23 -6.68
N GLY A 652 31.86 20.32 -7.11
CA GLY A 652 30.41 20.46 -7.24
C GLY A 652 29.91 20.24 -8.67
N TYR A 653 28.79 19.53 -8.81
CA TYR A 653 28.14 19.22 -10.07
C TYR A 653 26.64 19.54 -9.99
N LEU A 654 26.12 20.11 -11.07
CA LEU A 654 24.70 20.29 -11.34
C LEU A 654 24.35 19.46 -12.57
N LEU A 655 23.35 18.59 -12.46
CA LEU A 655 22.91 17.71 -13.52
C LEU A 655 21.40 17.86 -13.71
N GLU A 656 20.98 18.11 -14.94
CA GLU A 656 19.57 18.31 -15.29
C GLU A 656 19.03 17.06 -15.98
N GLN A 657 17.78 16.71 -15.66
CA GLN A 657 17.04 15.66 -16.37
C GLN A 657 16.01 16.31 -17.30
N ASP A 658 15.91 15.76 -18.51
CA ASP A 658 14.90 16.19 -19.48
C ASP A 658 13.58 15.45 -19.21
N LEU A 659 12.52 16.22 -19.00
CA LEU A 659 11.19 15.71 -18.70
C LEU A 659 10.22 15.89 -19.88
N SER A 660 10.69 16.30 -21.06
CA SER A 660 9.83 16.57 -22.23
C SER A 660 8.96 15.38 -22.64
N ASP A 661 9.48 14.16 -22.45
CA ASP A 661 8.85 12.91 -22.86
C ASP A 661 8.06 12.25 -21.72
N VAL A 662 7.87 12.95 -20.60
CA VAL A 662 7.10 12.46 -19.47
C VAL A 662 5.64 12.85 -19.62
N ASP A 663 4.76 11.85 -19.62
CA ASP A 663 3.31 12.05 -19.57
C ASP A 663 2.86 12.47 -18.15
N PHE A 664 2.82 13.78 -17.92
CA PHE A 664 2.41 14.37 -16.63
C PHE A 664 0.92 14.19 -16.32
N GLU A 665 0.08 14.07 -17.35
CA GLU A 665 -1.37 13.86 -17.27
C GLU A 665 -1.81 12.64 -18.10
N LEU A 666 -3.06 12.20 -17.91
CA LEU A 666 -3.65 11.11 -18.71
C LEU A 666 -3.92 11.61 -20.14
N GLN A 667 -3.02 11.33 -21.09
CA GLN A 667 -3.24 11.68 -22.49
C GLN A 667 -4.06 10.62 -23.22
N LEU A 668 -5.14 11.05 -23.89
CA LEU A 668 -5.89 10.24 -24.83
C LEU A 668 -5.11 10.14 -26.15
N ALA A 669 -5.03 8.95 -26.72
CA ALA A 669 -4.35 8.75 -28.01
C ALA A 669 -5.01 9.61 -29.12
N PRO A 670 -4.26 10.05 -30.15
CA PRO A 670 -4.75 11.01 -31.15
C PRO A 670 -6.03 10.59 -31.88
N GLU A 671 -6.28 9.29 -32.04
CA GLU A 671 -7.50 8.75 -32.63
C GLU A 671 -8.75 9.01 -31.78
N TRP A 672 -8.59 9.12 -30.46
CA TRP A 672 -9.65 9.43 -29.50
C TRP A 672 -9.81 10.93 -29.31
N GLN A 673 -8.71 11.69 -29.34
CA GLN A 673 -8.75 13.15 -29.26
C GLN A 673 -9.54 13.77 -30.43
N ARG A 674 -9.48 13.16 -31.63
CA ARG A 674 -10.30 13.58 -32.79
C ARG A 674 -11.78 13.23 -32.67
N ARG A 675 -12.15 12.37 -31.73
CA ARG A 675 -13.53 11.89 -31.50
C ARG A 675 -14.15 12.49 -30.25
N LEU A 676 -13.37 13.26 -29.50
CA LEU A 676 -13.83 14.02 -28.34
C LEU A 676 -14.95 14.96 -28.79
N THR A 677 -16.07 14.91 -28.07
CA THR A 677 -17.24 15.74 -28.35
C THR A 677 -17.57 16.50 -27.07
N PRO A 678 -17.64 17.84 -27.11
CA PRO A 678 -18.08 18.64 -25.97
C PRO A 678 -19.37 18.09 -25.38
N LEU A 679 -19.44 17.99 -24.05
CA LEU A 679 -20.52 17.32 -23.34
C LEU A 679 -21.86 18.01 -23.57
N ASP A 680 -21.89 19.33 -23.78
CA ASP A 680 -23.09 20.06 -24.18
C ASP A 680 -23.59 19.61 -25.57
N LYS A 681 -22.69 19.43 -26.55
CA LYS A 681 -23.01 18.93 -27.89
C LYS A 681 -23.39 17.46 -27.88
N LEU A 682 -22.78 16.67 -27.01
CA LEU A 682 -23.11 15.27 -26.83
C LEU A 682 -24.51 15.12 -26.22
N GLN A 683 -24.82 15.92 -25.19
CA GLN A 683 -26.14 16.01 -24.58
C GLN A 683 -27.21 16.38 -25.61
N ASP A 684 -26.97 17.43 -26.40
CA ASP A 684 -27.87 17.85 -27.47
C ASP A 684 -28.10 16.75 -28.51
N ARG A 685 -27.05 15.99 -28.86
CA ARG A 685 -27.12 14.88 -29.82
C ARG A 685 -27.85 13.67 -29.28
N ILE A 686 -27.72 13.39 -27.98
CA ILE A 686 -28.43 12.29 -27.33
C ILE A 686 -29.92 12.63 -27.21
N GLY A 687 -30.25 13.88 -26.84
CA GLY A 687 -31.61 14.42 -26.81
C GLY A 687 -32.53 13.83 -25.73
N THR A 688 -32.12 12.76 -25.05
CA THR A 688 -32.87 12.08 -23.98
C THR A 688 -32.15 12.08 -22.64
N VAL A 689 -30.93 12.59 -22.58
CA VAL A 689 -30.07 12.61 -21.38
C VAL A 689 -29.68 14.06 -21.12
N THR A 690 -29.59 14.44 -19.84
CA THR A 690 -29.04 15.72 -19.41
C THR A 690 -27.89 15.44 -18.43
N PHE A 691 -26.71 15.99 -18.69
CA PHE A 691 -25.58 15.96 -17.78
C PHE A 691 -25.75 17.03 -16.70
N ASP A 692 -25.33 16.68 -15.49
CA ASP A 692 -25.34 17.60 -14.36
C ASP A 692 -24.44 18.82 -14.62
N PRO A 693 -24.81 20.04 -14.19
CA PRO A 693 -24.00 21.24 -14.35
C PRO A 693 -22.56 21.12 -13.83
N VAL A 694 -22.30 20.31 -12.79
CA VAL A 694 -20.95 20.06 -12.28
C VAL A 694 -20.11 19.26 -13.27
N ILE A 695 -20.74 18.33 -14.01
CA ILE A 695 -20.09 17.54 -15.06
C ILE A 695 -19.82 18.41 -16.29
N LEU A 696 -20.80 19.25 -16.69
CA LEU A 696 -20.62 20.22 -17.78
C LEU A 696 -19.52 21.24 -17.46
N ALA A 697 -19.42 21.69 -16.20
CA ALA A 697 -18.37 22.61 -15.75
C ALA A 697 -16.97 21.97 -15.69
N ALA A 698 -16.91 20.64 -15.64
CA ALA A 698 -15.67 19.86 -15.60
C ALA A 698 -15.25 19.31 -16.98
N ASP A 699 -15.97 19.66 -18.05
CA ASP A 699 -15.67 19.20 -19.40
C ASP A 699 -14.24 19.58 -19.82
N GLN A 700 -13.54 18.63 -20.44
CA GLN A 700 -12.14 18.76 -20.88
C GLN A 700 -12.02 18.67 -22.41
N ALA A 701 -13.16 18.65 -23.13
CA ALA A 701 -13.22 18.45 -24.57
C ALA A 701 -13.12 19.71 -25.44
#